data_AF-A0A9D6E6V9-F1
#
_entry.id   AF-A0A9D6E6V9-F1
#
_cell.length_a   1.000
_cell.length_b   1.000
_cell.length_c   1.000
_cell.angle_alpha   90.00
_cell.angle_beta   90.00
_cell.angle_gamma   90.00
#
_symmetry.space_group_name_H-M   'P 1'
#
loop_
_entity.id
_entity.type
_entity.pdbx_description
1 polymer ?
#
loop_
_entity_poly.entity_id
_entity_poly.type
_entity_poly.pdbx_seq_one_letter_code
_entity_poly.pdbx_strand_id
1 'polypeptide(L)'
;TAAAGSVVGSPEYAIDVLSDQPPTVRFRTPGRDLQVTSVEEVFTEAEARDDYGVARLELIYQVNGGAEHAVALGPGSGALQEVVGSHTFFLEEQGLTPGDLVSYYARAAEAQHAGGAQEATSDIYFLQVRPFEREYRAADQQPSAGGGGGGASPGELSQRQREIVAGTFNLVRDSAHYTATERRENLATLALAQGRLREDVETLVGRIRGRGVIGLDSTFAIVAASLDTAVREMAAAEDRLGERKSKEALAPEQRALQQVQRAEAAYREIQVARSNPGGGGGGGEQRTAEELADLFDLEMEKLRNQYEQVERGQRQETDNQLDETLERLRELARRQQQENERLRARMDEMAAGAGAGGTSSSQRELAQQTEELARRLERLAREQQRPELNQTARDLREAAEAMRRAAAQTGNEGAARGRTALDQLRQAQRSLERDRGERLKRDVEDALRRTEQLAAQQRNVQDEVANLTGQGAADQQRIQRLDQRKQDMAQEVEGLERDVDQMSRESARDQRDASRKLGEAAAGIRDDKLREKILYSRGVIRGRSPEYARNFEDQIGADIEALQERLAEARDAIGESREQRVGRALERANDLVNGLESLQERLRAGAEGRQGRQERQEGQPAQGAQQGRPGQAGEQGQQGQQGQQGQRGQQGQSGESPQAGQSGQPGGVDRGGQGFGGWTGLNRRQFDREWRERLGDADRLRGELRAEGVDVRDLDRIIQQLRGLDQRLLSGDQRSLAVLENEVVQGLKEFEFALRRQFAEAASDRPFLTGADEVPEKYRKMVEEYYKALSGKKP
;
A
#
# COMPACT_ATOMS: atom_id res chain seq x y z
N THR A 1 4.28 -11.71 -24.48
CA THR A 1 4.66 -13.05 -23.99
C THR A 1 4.36 -14.08 -25.07
N ALA A 2 5.32 -14.29 -25.98
CA ALA A 2 5.31 -15.40 -26.91
C ALA A 2 5.96 -16.61 -26.22
N ALA A 3 5.31 -17.78 -26.33
CA ALA A 3 5.72 -19.01 -25.68
C ALA A 3 6.90 -19.65 -26.42
N ALA A 4 7.95 -20.04 -25.67
CA ALA A 4 9.01 -20.92 -26.14
C ALA A 4 8.39 -22.24 -26.63
N GLY A 5 8.50 -22.53 -27.92
CA GLY A 5 8.03 -23.76 -28.54
C GLY A 5 9.22 -24.59 -29.02
N SER A 6 9.38 -25.81 -28.51
CA SER A 6 10.39 -26.75 -28.99
C SER A 6 10.09 -27.19 -30.43
N VAL A 7 11.07 -27.08 -31.33
CA VAL A 7 10.99 -27.58 -32.72
C VAL A 7 11.72 -28.92 -32.82
N VAL A 8 11.10 -29.91 -33.46
CA VAL A 8 11.68 -31.24 -33.66
C VAL A 8 12.81 -31.18 -34.70
N GLY A 9 14.05 -31.11 -34.22
CA GLY A 9 15.25 -31.41 -35.00
C GLY A 9 15.59 -32.91 -34.95
N SER A 10 16.33 -33.41 -35.94
CA SER A 10 16.92 -34.76 -36.05
C SER A 10 17.40 -35.32 -34.69
N PRO A 11 17.30 -36.64 -34.39
CA PRO A 11 17.46 -37.25 -33.06
C PRO A 11 18.84 -37.12 -32.38
N GLU A 12 19.72 -36.25 -32.86
CA GLU A 12 21.06 -36.01 -32.31
C GLU A 12 21.18 -34.68 -31.54
N TYR A 13 20.23 -33.74 -31.63
CA TYR A 13 20.34 -32.42 -30.98
C TYR A 13 19.02 -31.95 -30.34
N ALA A 14 19.06 -31.56 -29.06
CA ALA A 14 17.98 -30.83 -28.39
C ALA A 14 18.08 -29.33 -28.72
N ILE A 15 16.98 -28.71 -29.13
CA ILE A 15 16.91 -27.28 -29.44
C ILE A 15 15.99 -26.62 -28.40
N ASP A 16 16.56 -25.79 -27.53
CA ASP A 16 15.83 -24.96 -26.57
C ASP A 16 15.62 -23.55 -27.16
N VAL A 17 14.38 -23.08 -27.17
CA VAL A 17 14.05 -21.72 -27.64
C VAL A 17 14.14 -20.76 -26.45
N LEU A 18 15.19 -19.93 -26.43
CA LEU A 18 15.32 -18.83 -25.49
C LEU A 18 14.47 -17.65 -25.96
N SER A 19 13.72 -17.05 -25.03
CA SER A 19 13.05 -15.79 -25.27
C SER A 19 14.09 -14.69 -25.35
N ASP A 20 14.10 -14.01 -26.48
CA ASP A 20 14.90 -12.82 -26.75
C ASP A 20 14.67 -11.73 -25.69
N GLN A 21 15.77 -11.11 -25.22
CA GLN A 21 15.77 -10.10 -24.18
C GLN A 21 16.26 -8.76 -24.77
N PRO A 22 15.72 -7.62 -24.33
CA PRO A 22 16.23 -6.34 -24.78
C PRO A 22 17.69 -6.16 -24.35
N PRO A 23 18.47 -5.37 -25.10
CA PRO A 23 19.86 -5.09 -24.74
C PRO A 23 19.94 -4.45 -23.36
N THR A 24 21.01 -4.76 -22.62
CA THR A 24 21.31 -4.08 -21.36
C THR A 24 22.31 -2.96 -21.61
N VAL A 25 22.08 -1.77 -21.05
CA VAL A 25 22.92 -0.59 -21.29
C VAL A 25 23.23 0.13 -19.98
N ARG A 26 24.50 0.46 -19.73
CA ARG A 26 24.94 1.18 -18.53
C ARG A 26 26.20 2.00 -18.77
N PHE A 27 26.44 3.00 -17.93
CA PHE A 27 27.74 3.67 -17.86
C PHE A 27 28.68 2.94 -16.90
N ARG A 28 29.90 2.68 -17.35
CA ARG A 28 31.01 2.20 -16.50
C ARG A 28 31.65 3.36 -15.75
N THR A 29 31.81 4.49 -16.44
CA THR A 29 32.27 5.73 -15.83
C THR A 29 31.67 6.94 -16.57
N PRO A 30 31.31 8.02 -15.86
CA PRO A 30 30.89 8.00 -14.47
C PRO A 30 29.51 7.32 -14.36
N GLY A 31 29.30 6.52 -13.32
CA GLY A 31 27.98 5.93 -13.01
C GLY A 31 27.12 6.81 -12.09
N ARG A 32 27.32 8.14 -12.12
CA ARG A 32 26.69 9.11 -11.21
C ARG A 32 26.73 10.53 -11.78
N ASP A 33 25.90 11.39 -11.20
CA ASP A 33 25.98 12.84 -11.41
C ASP A 33 27.33 13.40 -10.98
N LEU A 34 27.81 14.40 -11.72
CA LEU A 34 29.06 15.11 -11.43
C LEU A 34 28.83 16.61 -11.34
N GLN A 35 29.58 17.27 -10.45
CA GLN A 35 29.73 18.72 -10.45
C GLN A 35 31.05 19.07 -11.13
N VAL A 36 30.97 19.86 -12.19
CA VAL A 36 32.07 20.11 -13.14
C VAL A 36 32.28 21.60 -13.32
N THR A 37 33.47 22.02 -13.72
CA THR A 37 33.70 23.41 -14.16
C THR A 37 33.37 23.58 -15.64
N SER A 38 33.20 24.82 -16.12
CA SER A 38 32.89 25.10 -17.52
C SER A 38 34.02 24.78 -18.51
N VAL A 39 35.21 24.41 -18.01
CA VAL A 39 36.41 24.08 -18.80
C VAL A 39 36.95 22.69 -18.48
N GLU A 40 36.14 21.85 -17.83
CA GLU A 40 36.54 20.50 -17.43
C GLU A 40 36.29 19.49 -18.55
N GLU A 41 37.22 18.57 -18.74
CA GLU A 41 37.05 17.44 -19.66
C GLU A 41 36.46 16.24 -18.90
N VAL A 42 35.28 15.78 -19.31
CA VAL A 42 34.59 14.67 -18.64
C VAL A 42 34.60 13.43 -19.52
N PHE A 43 35.42 12.46 -19.16
CA PHE A 43 35.46 11.15 -19.81
C PHE A 43 34.26 10.29 -19.40
N THR A 44 33.54 9.76 -20.39
CA THR A 44 32.44 8.83 -20.23
C THR A 44 32.66 7.54 -21.01
N GLU A 45 32.25 6.41 -20.44
CA GLU A 45 32.32 5.09 -21.07
C GLU A 45 31.00 4.36 -20.80
N ALA A 46 30.33 3.98 -21.88
CA ALA A 46 29.11 3.20 -21.86
C ALA A 46 29.38 1.78 -22.37
N GLU A 47 28.64 0.83 -21.80
CA GLU A 47 28.68 -0.58 -22.15
C GLU A 47 27.26 -1.04 -22.48
N ALA A 48 27.13 -1.78 -23.57
CA ALA A 48 25.92 -2.49 -23.93
C ALA A 48 26.18 -3.99 -24.16
N ARG A 49 25.24 -4.83 -23.73
CA ARG A 49 25.30 -6.28 -23.92
C ARG A 49 23.98 -6.84 -24.37
N ASP A 50 24.04 -7.82 -25.24
CA ASP A 50 22.88 -8.45 -25.87
C ASP A 50 23.21 -9.89 -26.29
N ASP A 51 22.21 -10.78 -26.29
CA ASP A 51 22.37 -12.19 -26.66
C ASP A 51 22.38 -12.41 -28.18
N TYR A 52 21.63 -11.61 -28.95
CA TYR A 52 21.65 -11.59 -30.42
C TYR A 52 22.67 -10.60 -31.00
N GLY A 53 23.13 -9.68 -30.16
CA GLY A 53 24.21 -8.76 -30.40
C GLY A 53 23.73 -7.32 -30.58
N VAL A 54 24.52 -6.39 -30.05
CA VAL A 54 24.30 -4.96 -30.13
C VAL A 54 24.70 -4.48 -31.52
N ALA A 55 23.76 -3.90 -32.28
CA ALA A 55 24.02 -3.31 -33.59
C ALA A 55 24.33 -1.82 -33.54
N ARG A 56 23.97 -1.14 -32.43
CA ARG A 56 24.32 0.25 -32.22
C ARG A 56 24.40 0.58 -30.75
N LEU A 57 25.42 1.37 -30.37
CA LEU A 57 25.50 2.05 -29.08
C LEU A 57 25.71 3.54 -29.33
N GLU A 58 24.82 4.37 -28.80
CA GLU A 58 24.84 5.84 -28.90
C GLU A 58 24.84 6.48 -27.51
N LEU A 59 25.60 7.56 -27.35
CA LEU A 59 25.46 8.51 -26.26
C LEU A 59 24.50 9.61 -26.71
N ILE A 60 23.44 9.84 -25.94
CA ILE A 60 22.52 10.95 -26.15
C ILE A 60 22.77 11.98 -25.06
N TYR A 61 22.96 13.25 -25.42
CA TYR A 61 23.08 14.33 -24.45
C TYR A 61 22.29 15.58 -24.86
N GLN A 62 21.90 16.37 -23.88
CA GLN A 62 21.22 17.65 -24.05
C GLN A 62 21.89 18.70 -23.17
N VAL A 63 22.05 19.90 -23.72
CA VAL A 63 22.50 21.06 -22.96
C VAL A 63 21.27 21.88 -22.58
N ASN A 64 21.07 22.12 -21.28
CA ASN A 64 20.00 22.97 -20.74
C ASN A 64 18.58 22.62 -21.22
N GLY A 65 18.27 21.33 -21.42
CA GLY A 65 16.96 20.89 -21.92
C GLY A 65 16.66 21.27 -23.38
N GLY A 66 17.73 21.50 -24.17
CA GLY A 66 17.69 21.78 -25.60
C GLY A 66 17.49 20.54 -26.48
N ALA A 67 17.95 20.63 -27.73
CA ALA A 67 17.88 19.50 -28.66
C ALA A 67 18.78 18.33 -28.23
N GLU A 68 18.33 17.10 -28.51
CA GLU A 68 19.16 15.91 -28.31
C GLU A 68 20.31 15.88 -29.32
N HIS A 69 21.52 15.66 -28.82
CA HIS A 69 22.71 15.35 -29.60
C HIS A 69 23.03 13.87 -29.45
N ALA A 70 23.15 13.16 -30.57
CA ALA A 70 23.49 11.74 -30.59
C ALA A 70 24.93 11.54 -31.09
N VAL A 71 25.73 10.83 -30.29
CA VAL A 71 27.12 10.46 -30.61
C VAL A 71 27.20 8.94 -30.70
N ALA A 72 27.62 8.42 -31.85
CA ALA A 72 27.84 6.99 -32.01
C ALA A 72 29.09 6.55 -31.22
N LEU A 73 28.93 5.58 -30.32
CA LEU A 73 29.99 5.04 -29.46
C LEU A 73 30.48 3.65 -29.90
N GLY A 74 29.63 2.89 -30.60
CA GLY A 74 29.90 1.53 -31.04
C GLY A 74 29.61 1.32 -32.53
N PRO A 75 30.05 0.20 -33.12
CA PRO A 75 29.98 -0.01 -34.56
C PRO A 75 28.54 -0.09 -35.04
N GLY A 76 28.19 0.68 -36.08
CA GLY A 76 26.91 0.60 -36.78
C GLY A 76 26.83 -0.53 -37.82
N SER A 77 27.77 -1.48 -37.80
CA SER A 77 27.84 -2.63 -38.70
C SER A 77 28.44 -3.85 -38.00
N GLY A 78 27.74 -4.98 -38.06
CA GLY A 78 28.08 -6.21 -37.32
C GLY A 78 27.45 -6.21 -35.92
N ALA A 79 26.96 -7.37 -35.49
CA ALA A 79 26.35 -7.56 -34.17
C ALA A 79 27.40 -8.16 -33.22
N LEU A 80 27.76 -7.44 -32.16
CA LEU A 80 28.65 -7.94 -31.11
C LEU A 80 27.87 -8.14 -29.82
N GLN A 81 28.10 -9.24 -29.12
CA GLN A 81 27.42 -9.53 -27.85
C GLN A 81 27.73 -8.50 -26.75
N GLU A 82 28.90 -7.87 -26.81
CA GLU A 82 29.31 -6.80 -25.89
C GLU A 82 29.96 -5.67 -26.70
N VAL A 83 29.47 -4.45 -26.50
CA VAL A 83 30.00 -3.23 -27.11
C VAL A 83 30.32 -2.25 -26.00
N VAL A 84 31.55 -1.75 -25.98
CA VAL A 84 32.00 -0.70 -25.07
C VAL A 84 32.45 0.47 -25.93
N GLY A 85 31.98 1.67 -25.59
CA GLY A 85 32.38 2.87 -26.29
C GLY A 85 32.49 4.06 -25.36
N SER A 86 33.38 4.97 -25.69
CA SER A 86 33.75 6.09 -24.83
C SER A 86 33.62 7.43 -25.55
N HIS A 87 33.29 8.47 -24.80
CA HIS A 87 33.23 9.84 -25.26
C HIS A 87 33.70 10.80 -24.18
N THR A 88 34.47 11.82 -24.57
CA THR A 88 34.90 12.89 -23.67
C THR A 88 34.11 14.15 -23.98
N PHE A 89 33.43 14.70 -22.99
CA PHE A 89 32.82 16.02 -23.08
C PHE A 89 33.90 17.09 -22.86
N PHE A 90 34.15 17.88 -23.90
CA PHE A 90 34.95 19.11 -23.85
C PHE A 90 34.02 20.27 -23.50
N LEU A 91 33.84 20.56 -22.22
CA LEU A 91 32.82 21.51 -21.74
C LEU A 91 33.12 22.96 -22.16
N GLU A 92 34.38 23.27 -22.44
CA GLU A 92 34.83 24.57 -22.94
C GLU A 92 34.24 24.92 -24.32
N GLU A 93 33.93 23.91 -25.14
CA GLU A 93 33.36 24.10 -26.48
C GLU A 93 31.86 24.41 -26.44
N GLN A 94 31.21 24.11 -25.31
CA GLN A 94 29.76 24.23 -25.15
C GLN A 94 29.31 25.61 -24.62
N GLY A 95 30.27 26.49 -24.30
CA GLY A 95 29.97 27.85 -23.84
C GLY A 95 29.19 27.92 -22.52
N LEU A 96 29.43 26.95 -21.62
CA LEU A 96 28.65 26.77 -20.40
C LEU A 96 29.00 27.81 -19.33
N THR A 97 27.98 28.23 -18.58
CA THR A 97 28.09 29.13 -17.43
C THR A 97 27.65 28.44 -16.13
N PRO A 98 28.08 28.93 -14.95
CA PRO A 98 27.63 28.35 -13.68
C PRO A 98 26.10 28.30 -13.55
N GLY A 99 25.57 27.13 -13.23
CA GLY A 99 24.14 26.84 -13.20
C GLY A 99 23.59 26.17 -14.47
N ASP A 100 24.38 26.09 -15.54
CA ASP A 100 24.04 25.26 -16.70
C ASP A 100 24.24 23.77 -16.40
N LEU A 101 23.56 22.93 -17.18
CA LEU A 101 23.62 21.47 -17.03
C LEU A 101 23.70 20.76 -18.38
N VAL A 102 24.41 19.64 -18.37
CA VAL A 102 24.38 18.65 -19.45
C VAL A 102 23.73 17.38 -18.91
N SER A 103 22.58 17.01 -19.46
CA SER A 103 21.95 15.72 -19.19
C SER A 103 22.40 14.72 -20.25
N TYR A 104 22.68 13.48 -19.87
CA TYR A 104 23.11 12.45 -20.81
C TYR A 104 22.67 11.05 -20.40
N TYR A 105 22.47 10.19 -21.39
CA TYR A 105 22.16 8.76 -21.23
C TYR A 105 22.69 7.98 -22.44
N ALA A 106 22.78 6.66 -22.33
CA ALA A 106 23.19 5.79 -23.43
C ALA A 106 21.97 5.05 -23.98
N ARG A 107 21.93 4.85 -25.29
CA ARG A 107 20.92 4.05 -25.99
C ARG A 107 21.60 2.96 -26.80
N ALA A 108 21.14 1.72 -26.65
CA ALA A 108 21.56 0.62 -27.50
C ALA A 108 20.39 0.09 -28.30
N ALA A 109 20.68 -0.27 -29.55
CA ALA A 109 19.76 -0.98 -30.43
C ALA A 109 20.32 -2.37 -30.72
N GLU A 110 19.45 -3.35 -30.60
CA GLU A 110 19.69 -4.74 -30.96
C GLU A 110 19.89 -4.89 -32.48
N ALA A 111 20.58 -5.96 -32.89
CA ALA A 111 20.64 -6.36 -34.27
C ALA A 111 19.28 -6.83 -34.80
N GLN A 112 18.99 -6.49 -36.06
CA GLN A 112 17.71 -6.84 -36.66
C GLN A 112 17.58 -8.36 -36.84
N HIS A 113 16.62 -8.96 -36.15
CA HIS A 113 16.27 -10.38 -36.24
C HIS A 113 14.77 -10.55 -36.55
N ALA A 114 14.29 -11.79 -36.66
CA ALA A 114 12.91 -12.11 -37.05
C ALA A 114 11.83 -11.57 -36.08
N GLY A 115 12.20 -11.19 -34.85
CA GLY A 115 11.32 -10.57 -33.84
C GLY A 115 11.25 -9.04 -33.91
N GLY A 116 12.11 -8.40 -34.72
CA GLY A 116 12.28 -6.94 -34.79
C GLY A 116 13.28 -6.43 -33.75
N ALA A 117 14.09 -5.42 -34.11
CA ALA A 117 15.14 -4.92 -33.22
C ALA A 117 14.55 -4.22 -31.98
N GLN A 118 15.00 -4.62 -30.79
CA GLN A 118 14.67 -3.96 -29.53
C GLN A 118 15.63 -2.79 -29.25
N GLU A 119 15.15 -1.78 -28.50
CA GLU A 119 15.97 -0.68 -28.00
C GLU A 119 15.92 -0.63 -26.49
N ALA A 120 17.06 -0.29 -25.88
CA ALA A 120 17.16 -0.05 -24.45
C ALA A 120 17.98 1.19 -24.16
N THR A 121 17.67 1.86 -23.05
CA THR A 121 18.39 3.05 -22.59
C THR A 121 18.90 2.86 -21.17
N SER A 122 20.01 3.53 -20.82
CA SER A 122 20.52 3.56 -19.44
C SER A 122 19.66 4.44 -18.53
N ASP A 123 20.09 4.64 -17.27
CA ASP A 123 19.65 5.79 -16.46
C ASP A 123 20.13 7.11 -17.09
N ILE A 124 19.49 8.22 -16.70
CA ILE A 124 19.92 9.59 -17.04
C ILE A 124 20.85 10.14 -15.97
N TYR A 125 21.91 10.82 -16.39
CA TYR A 125 22.91 11.44 -15.53
C TYR A 125 23.09 12.92 -15.85
N PHE A 126 23.60 13.69 -14.88
CA PHE A 126 23.74 15.14 -14.99
C PHE A 126 25.17 15.62 -14.70
N LEU A 127 25.71 16.45 -15.59
CA LEU A 127 26.91 17.26 -15.35
C LEU A 127 26.46 18.67 -14.98
N GLN A 128 26.70 19.08 -13.73
CA GLN A 128 26.30 20.38 -13.19
C GLN A 128 27.46 21.35 -13.20
N VAL A 129 27.32 22.45 -13.94
CA VAL A 129 28.38 23.44 -14.08
C VAL A 129 28.42 24.33 -12.85
N ARG A 130 29.52 24.28 -12.12
CA ARG A 130 29.77 25.12 -10.94
C ARG A 130 30.81 26.22 -11.25
N PRO A 131 30.84 27.30 -10.45
CA PRO A 131 31.90 28.31 -10.55
C PRO A 131 33.31 27.72 -10.39
N PHE A 132 34.28 28.28 -11.11
CA PHE A 132 35.69 27.87 -11.09
C PHE A 132 36.39 28.19 -9.74
N GLU A 133 35.90 29.18 -9.01
CA GLU A 133 36.53 29.67 -7.78
C GLU A 133 36.25 28.77 -6.57
N ARG A 134 37.22 27.92 -6.23
CA ARG A 134 37.46 27.53 -4.83
C ARG A 134 38.69 28.30 -4.35
N GLU A 135 38.51 29.48 -3.73
CA GLU A 135 39.56 30.01 -2.86
C GLU A 135 39.67 29.10 -1.63
N TYR A 136 40.59 28.13 -1.67
CA TYR A 136 41.06 27.48 -0.45
C TYR A 136 41.87 28.50 0.34
N ARG A 137 41.27 29.11 1.37
CA ARG A 137 42.07 29.67 2.47
C ARG A 137 42.15 28.65 3.58
N ALA A 138 43.38 28.29 3.95
CA ALA A 138 43.64 27.65 5.23
C ALA A 138 43.12 28.60 6.32
N ALA A 139 42.01 28.24 6.97
CA ALA A 139 41.63 28.88 8.20
C ALA A 139 42.72 28.55 9.21
N ASP A 140 43.48 29.55 9.65
CA ASP A 140 44.33 29.40 10.82
C ASP A 140 43.47 28.85 11.96
N GLN A 141 43.89 27.70 12.47
CA GLN A 141 43.19 26.95 13.49
C GLN A 141 43.07 27.79 14.75
N GLN A 142 41.85 28.20 15.07
CA GLN A 142 41.47 28.50 16.44
C GLN A 142 40.33 27.55 16.81
N PRO A 143 40.54 26.62 17.75
CA PRO A 143 39.53 25.64 18.11
C PRO A 143 38.47 26.33 18.96
N SER A 144 37.41 26.81 18.31
CA SER A 144 36.18 27.16 19.00
C SER A 144 35.27 25.94 19.03
N ALA A 145 35.09 25.40 20.23
CA ALA A 145 34.27 24.24 20.50
C ALA A 145 32.78 24.63 20.51
N GLY A 146 31.97 23.84 19.80
CA GLY A 146 30.54 23.70 20.07
C GLY A 146 29.61 24.44 19.11
N GLY A 147 28.84 23.66 18.35
CA GLY A 147 27.70 24.13 17.56
C GLY A 147 27.86 23.86 16.08
N GLY A 148 27.48 22.65 15.65
CA GLY A 148 27.30 22.33 14.23
C GLY A 148 26.18 23.19 13.65
N GLY A 149 26.54 24.38 13.16
CA GLY A 149 25.74 25.14 12.22
C GLY A 149 25.84 24.47 10.87
N GLY A 150 24.96 23.50 10.63
CA GLY A 150 24.69 23.02 9.28
C GLY A 150 24.04 24.15 8.50
N GLY A 151 24.87 25.02 7.90
CA GLY A 151 24.39 25.93 6.86
C GLY A 151 23.64 25.10 5.83
N ALA A 152 22.42 25.54 5.48
CA ALA A 152 21.59 24.90 4.48
C ALA A 152 22.44 24.54 3.25
N SER A 153 22.44 23.29 2.81
CA SER A 153 23.14 22.93 1.57
C SER A 153 22.45 23.66 0.43
N PRO A 154 23.11 24.62 -0.26
CA PRO A 154 22.51 25.29 -1.40
C PRO A 154 22.40 24.25 -2.52
N GLY A 155 21.17 23.83 -2.85
CA GLY A 155 20.94 22.73 -3.79
C GLY A 155 19.66 21.91 -3.62
N GLU A 156 18.85 22.15 -2.58
CA GLU A 156 17.68 21.29 -2.31
C GLU A 156 16.59 21.41 -3.38
N LEU A 157 16.32 22.61 -3.90
CA LEU A 157 15.31 22.79 -4.95
C LEU A 157 15.78 22.13 -6.25
N SER A 158 17.05 22.29 -6.63
CA SER A 158 17.60 21.63 -7.81
C SER A 158 17.74 20.12 -7.64
N GLN A 159 17.96 19.63 -6.41
CA GLN A 159 17.94 18.20 -6.13
C GLN A 159 16.53 17.63 -6.36
N ARG A 160 15.50 18.22 -5.76
CA ARG A 160 14.10 17.78 -5.94
C ARG A 160 13.68 17.80 -7.41
N GLN A 161 14.02 18.87 -8.15
CA GLN A 161 13.70 18.94 -9.58
C GLN A 161 14.41 17.84 -10.37
N ARG A 162 15.64 17.48 -10.01
CA ARG A 162 16.40 16.41 -10.68
C ARG A 162 15.82 15.03 -10.40
N GLU A 163 15.37 14.79 -9.16
CA GLU A 163 14.67 13.56 -8.81
C GLU A 163 13.38 13.40 -9.62
N ILE A 164 12.65 14.50 -9.86
CA ILE A 164 11.49 14.52 -10.75
C ILE A 164 11.89 14.18 -12.19
N VAL A 165 12.90 14.85 -12.76
CA VAL A 165 13.39 14.56 -14.13
C VAL A 165 13.80 13.09 -14.27
N ALA A 166 14.56 12.56 -13.31
CA ALA A 166 15.01 11.16 -13.32
C ALA A 166 13.82 10.20 -13.19
N GLY A 167 12.85 10.51 -12.33
CA GLY A 167 11.62 9.73 -12.17
C GLY A 167 10.77 9.71 -13.45
N THR A 168 10.58 10.86 -14.09
CA THR A 168 9.88 10.98 -15.37
C THR A 168 10.62 10.23 -16.47
N PHE A 169 11.95 10.32 -16.52
CA PHE A 169 12.77 9.62 -17.51
C PHE A 169 12.65 8.09 -17.35
N ASN A 170 12.78 7.59 -16.12
CA ASN A 170 12.65 6.16 -15.82
C ASN A 170 11.24 5.66 -16.13
N LEU A 171 10.21 6.45 -15.87
CA LEU A 171 8.83 6.10 -16.21
C LEU A 171 8.61 6.00 -17.74
N VAL A 172 9.27 6.85 -18.53
CA VAL A 172 9.23 6.79 -20.00
C VAL A 172 9.99 5.56 -20.49
N ARG A 173 11.22 5.35 -20.00
CA ARG A 173 12.07 4.21 -20.35
C ARG A 173 11.39 2.88 -20.04
N ASP A 174 10.95 2.70 -18.80
CA ASP A 174 10.42 1.43 -18.29
C ASP A 174 8.92 1.28 -18.56
N SER A 175 8.36 2.11 -19.46
CA SER A 175 6.92 2.18 -19.72
C SER A 175 6.31 0.83 -20.12
N ALA A 176 7.08 -0.05 -20.77
CA ALA A 176 6.67 -1.40 -21.14
C ALA A 176 6.58 -2.39 -19.96
N HIS A 177 7.29 -2.10 -18.85
CA HIS A 177 7.28 -2.93 -17.64
C HIS A 177 6.13 -2.59 -16.69
N TYR A 178 5.54 -1.41 -16.81
CA TYR A 178 4.40 -1.00 -16.00
C TYR A 178 3.05 -1.38 -16.62
N THR A 179 2.13 -1.84 -15.77
CA THR A 179 0.71 -1.93 -16.13
C THR A 179 0.12 -0.53 -16.38
N ALA A 180 -1.04 -0.48 -17.05
CA ALA A 180 -1.72 0.79 -17.30
C ALA A 180 -2.09 1.54 -16.01
N THR A 181 -2.42 0.81 -14.95
CA THR A 181 -2.76 1.36 -13.62
C THR A 181 -1.52 1.93 -12.93
N GLU A 182 -0.44 1.17 -12.82
CA GLU A 182 0.82 1.62 -12.20
C GLU A 182 1.39 2.82 -12.94
N ARG A 183 1.34 2.83 -14.28
CA ARG A 183 1.79 3.99 -15.06
C ARG A 183 0.97 5.24 -14.74
N ARG A 184 -0.34 5.10 -14.54
CA ARG A 184 -1.25 6.22 -14.21
C ARG A 184 -0.97 6.77 -12.81
N GLU A 185 -0.66 5.90 -11.85
CA GLU A 185 -0.32 6.26 -10.48
C GLU A 185 1.06 6.93 -10.40
N ASN A 186 2.06 6.39 -11.09
CA ASN A 186 3.40 6.96 -11.17
C ASN A 186 3.38 8.35 -11.84
N LEU A 187 2.63 8.52 -12.94
CA LEU A 187 2.42 9.81 -13.59
C LEU A 187 1.80 10.84 -12.66
N ALA A 188 0.76 10.45 -11.92
CA ALA A 188 0.11 11.34 -10.97
C ALA A 188 1.06 11.72 -9.83
N THR A 189 1.84 10.77 -9.33
CA THR A 189 2.86 11.02 -8.30
C THR A 189 3.91 12.03 -8.76
N LEU A 190 4.37 11.91 -10.02
CA LEU A 190 5.32 12.87 -10.61
C LEU A 190 4.68 14.25 -10.84
N ALA A 191 3.45 14.30 -11.34
CA ALA A 191 2.72 15.57 -11.53
C ALA A 191 2.51 16.30 -10.19
N LEU A 192 2.16 15.57 -9.13
CA LEU A 192 2.04 16.10 -7.77
C LEU A 192 3.36 16.64 -7.25
N ALA A 193 4.45 15.87 -7.42
CA ALA A 193 5.78 16.29 -7.00
C ALA A 193 6.23 17.56 -7.73
N GLN A 194 6.01 17.62 -9.05
CA GLN A 194 6.33 18.76 -9.89
C GLN A 194 5.52 20.01 -9.50
N GLY A 195 4.21 19.86 -9.28
CA GLY A 195 3.35 20.97 -8.87
C GLY A 195 3.66 21.48 -7.47
N ARG A 196 3.96 20.60 -6.51
CA ARG A 196 4.39 21.00 -5.17
C ARG A 196 5.69 21.79 -5.21
N LEU A 197 6.69 21.29 -5.95
CA LEU A 197 7.95 22.01 -6.10
C LEU A 197 7.75 23.37 -6.78
N ARG A 198 6.86 23.45 -7.77
CA ARG A 198 6.49 24.73 -8.38
C ARG A 198 5.90 25.70 -7.36
N GLU A 199 4.95 25.27 -6.54
CA GLU A 199 4.32 26.10 -5.51
C GLU A 199 5.33 26.60 -4.46
N ASP A 200 6.27 25.72 -4.05
CA ASP A 200 7.36 26.06 -3.14
C ASP A 200 8.25 27.18 -3.75
N VAL A 201 8.65 27.02 -5.03
CA VAL A 201 9.46 28.02 -5.75
C VAL A 201 8.67 29.32 -5.98
N GLU A 202 7.38 29.25 -6.30
CA GLU A 202 6.53 30.41 -6.50
C GLU A 202 6.38 31.22 -5.21
N THR A 203 6.17 30.54 -4.08
CA THR A 203 6.12 31.16 -2.75
C THR A 203 7.41 31.88 -2.43
N LEU A 204 8.54 31.26 -2.72
CA LEU A 204 9.87 31.85 -2.54
C LEU A 204 10.05 33.11 -3.40
N VAL A 205 9.69 33.07 -4.68
CA VAL A 205 9.72 34.22 -5.60
C VAL A 205 8.84 35.36 -5.08
N GLY A 206 7.61 35.05 -4.65
CA GLY A 206 6.66 36.04 -4.13
C GLY A 206 7.22 36.82 -2.94
N ARG A 207 7.96 36.16 -2.05
CA ARG A 207 8.61 36.81 -0.89
C ARG A 207 9.83 37.62 -1.27
N ILE A 208 10.66 37.14 -2.19
CA ILE A 208 11.79 37.91 -2.72
C ILE A 208 11.29 39.23 -3.32
N ARG A 209 10.18 39.18 -4.08
CA ARG A 209 9.55 40.38 -4.67
C ARG A 209 8.87 41.28 -3.65
N GLY A 210 8.10 40.72 -2.72
CA GLY A 210 7.30 41.46 -1.74
C GLY A 210 8.10 42.37 -0.80
N ARG A 211 9.43 42.18 -0.72
CA ARG A 211 10.32 42.99 0.11
C ARG A 211 10.96 44.19 -0.62
N GLY A 212 10.63 44.42 -1.89
CA GLY A 212 11.00 45.65 -2.60
C GLY A 212 12.48 45.78 -2.94
N VAL A 213 13.20 44.67 -3.13
CA VAL A 213 14.66 44.63 -3.37
C VAL A 213 15.00 44.38 -4.85
N ILE A 214 14.17 44.86 -5.78
CA ILE A 214 14.57 44.94 -7.19
C ILE A 214 15.08 46.36 -7.45
N GLY A 215 16.26 46.66 -6.92
CA GLY A 215 17.15 47.55 -7.68
C GLY A 215 17.47 46.84 -9.00
N LEU A 216 17.40 47.56 -10.12
CA LEU A 216 17.48 47.01 -11.49
C LEU A 216 18.75 46.16 -11.76
N ASP A 217 19.78 46.27 -10.91
CA ASP A 217 21.11 45.67 -11.12
C ASP A 217 21.60 44.71 -10.01
N SER A 218 20.75 44.25 -9.09
CA SER A 218 21.21 43.32 -8.01
C SER A 218 21.21 41.84 -8.44
N THR A 219 22.15 41.04 -7.93
CA THR A 219 22.19 39.56 -8.14
C THR A 219 20.89 38.87 -7.70
N PHE A 220 20.14 39.46 -6.75
CA PHE A 220 18.80 38.98 -6.37
C PHE A 220 17.74 39.16 -7.47
N ALA A 221 17.88 40.14 -8.36
CA ALA A 221 17.03 40.25 -9.54
C ALA A 221 17.25 39.07 -10.50
N ILE A 222 18.51 38.60 -10.63
CA ILE A 222 18.85 37.40 -11.40
C ILE A 222 18.24 36.14 -10.76
N VAL A 223 18.33 36.01 -9.43
CA VAL A 223 17.71 34.91 -8.68
C VAL A 223 16.19 34.90 -8.91
N ALA A 224 15.52 36.04 -8.69
CA ALA A 224 14.07 36.13 -8.85
C ALA A 224 13.61 35.88 -10.30
N ALA A 225 14.34 36.38 -11.30
CA ALA A 225 14.02 36.17 -12.71
C ALA A 225 14.22 34.70 -13.14
N SER A 226 15.30 34.07 -12.65
CA SER A 226 15.59 32.66 -12.94
C SER A 226 14.52 31.77 -12.29
N LEU A 227 14.18 31.99 -11.02
CA LEU A 227 13.12 31.23 -10.34
C LEU A 227 11.73 31.46 -10.96
N ASP A 228 11.40 32.67 -11.43
CA ASP A 228 10.13 32.91 -12.15
C ASP A 228 10.07 32.13 -13.46
N THR A 229 11.19 32.05 -14.18
CA THR A 229 11.30 31.21 -15.39
C THR A 229 11.19 29.73 -15.04
N ALA A 230 11.81 29.30 -13.93
CA ALA A 230 11.67 27.94 -13.42
C ALA A 230 10.20 27.59 -13.14
N VAL A 231 9.45 28.45 -12.45
CA VAL A 231 8.02 28.24 -12.16
C VAL A 231 7.20 28.03 -13.44
N ARG A 232 7.49 28.78 -14.51
CA ARG A 232 6.79 28.63 -15.80
C ARG A 232 7.11 27.30 -16.48
N GLU A 233 8.38 26.90 -16.48
CA GLU A 233 8.80 25.61 -17.06
C GLU A 233 8.29 24.43 -16.21
N MET A 234 8.28 24.55 -14.88
CA MET A 234 7.68 23.57 -13.97
C MET A 234 6.16 23.44 -14.20
N ALA A 235 5.46 24.54 -14.44
CA ALA A 235 4.04 24.49 -14.80
C ALA A 235 3.82 23.77 -16.14
N ALA A 236 4.64 24.05 -17.15
CA ALA A 236 4.55 23.37 -18.44
C ALA A 236 4.86 21.86 -18.33
N ALA A 237 5.79 21.48 -17.46
CA ALA A 237 6.08 20.08 -17.15
C ALA A 237 4.92 19.41 -16.42
N GLU A 238 4.40 20.05 -15.38
CA GLU A 238 3.25 19.62 -14.59
C GLU A 238 2.03 19.35 -15.49
N ASP A 239 1.73 20.30 -16.39
CA ASP A 239 0.69 20.13 -17.39
C ASP A 239 0.98 18.90 -18.26
N ARG A 240 2.17 18.74 -18.84
CA ARG A 240 2.43 17.56 -19.69
C ARG A 240 2.32 16.23 -18.92
N LEU A 241 2.75 16.19 -17.67
CA LEU A 241 2.63 15.00 -16.81
C LEU A 241 1.17 14.63 -16.54
N GLY A 242 0.33 15.62 -16.19
CA GLY A 242 -1.09 15.38 -15.95
C GLY A 242 -1.88 15.02 -17.22
N GLU A 243 -1.41 15.46 -18.40
CA GLU A 243 -1.93 15.07 -19.73
C GLU A 243 -1.51 13.65 -20.12
N ARG A 244 -0.71 12.98 -19.27
CA ARG A 244 -0.10 11.67 -19.51
C ARG A 244 0.92 11.67 -20.65
N LYS A 245 1.53 12.82 -20.93
CA LYS A 245 2.59 13.00 -21.93
C LYS A 245 3.96 13.09 -21.26
N SER A 246 4.36 12.04 -20.54
CA SER A 246 5.63 12.02 -19.79
C SER A 246 6.85 12.29 -20.66
N LYS A 247 6.90 11.78 -21.89
CA LYS A 247 8.01 12.06 -22.82
C LYS A 247 8.11 13.55 -23.17
N GLU A 248 6.98 14.23 -23.29
CA GLU A 248 6.97 15.67 -23.58
C GLU A 248 7.31 16.49 -22.33
N ALA A 249 7.08 15.97 -21.11
CA ALA A 249 7.40 16.67 -19.86
C ALA A 249 8.90 16.82 -19.61
N LEU A 250 9.75 15.92 -20.10
CA LEU A 250 11.18 15.91 -19.81
C LEU A 250 11.91 17.22 -20.18
N ALA A 251 11.60 17.80 -21.34
CA ALA A 251 12.28 19.03 -21.79
C ALA A 251 12.00 20.23 -20.86
N PRO A 252 10.74 20.58 -20.50
CA PRO A 252 10.46 21.63 -19.54
C PRO A 252 10.96 21.30 -18.12
N GLU A 253 10.93 20.03 -17.69
CA GLU A 253 11.51 19.66 -16.39
C GLU A 253 13.03 19.94 -16.33
N GLN A 254 13.77 19.64 -17.40
CA GLN A 254 15.20 19.92 -17.48
C GLN A 254 15.49 21.43 -17.58
N ARG A 255 14.66 22.20 -18.29
CA ARG A 255 14.77 23.67 -18.31
C ARG A 255 14.49 24.28 -16.95
N ALA A 256 13.47 23.79 -16.24
CA ALA A 256 13.20 24.18 -14.87
C ALA A 256 14.41 23.88 -13.96
N LEU A 257 15.01 22.70 -14.08
CA LEU A 257 16.21 22.33 -13.32
C LEU A 257 17.36 23.32 -13.54
N GLN A 258 17.63 23.69 -14.79
CA GLN A 258 18.66 24.66 -15.14
C GLN A 258 18.39 26.03 -14.52
N GLN A 259 17.15 26.52 -14.57
CA GLN A 259 16.79 27.82 -14.00
C GLN A 259 16.90 27.84 -12.47
N VAL A 260 16.52 26.75 -11.79
CA VAL A 260 16.72 26.61 -10.35
C VAL A 260 18.21 26.60 -10.01
N GLN A 261 19.04 25.85 -10.74
CA GLN A 261 20.48 25.81 -10.51
C GLN A 261 21.15 27.15 -10.75
N ARG A 262 20.73 27.90 -11.79
CA ARG A 262 21.19 29.25 -12.04
C ARG A 262 20.84 30.20 -10.88
N ALA A 263 19.64 30.09 -10.33
CA ALA A 263 19.24 30.86 -9.16
C ALA A 263 20.08 30.50 -7.92
N GLU A 264 20.29 29.20 -7.66
CA GLU A 264 21.11 28.72 -6.55
C GLU A 264 22.58 29.13 -6.69
N ALA A 265 23.13 29.11 -7.90
CA ALA A 265 24.49 29.55 -8.20
C ALA A 265 24.67 31.05 -7.94
N ALA A 266 23.74 31.87 -8.45
CA ALA A 266 23.72 33.32 -8.21
C ALA A 266 23.56 33.65 -6.71
N TYR A 267 22.72 32.89 -5.99
CA TYR A 267 22.56 33.04 -4.55
C TYR A 267 23.84 32.65 -3.77
N ARG A 268 24.53 31.58 -4.19
CA ARG A 268 25.80 31.15 -3.58
C ARG A 268 26.90 32.20 -3.76
N GLU A 269 26.97 32.86 -4.91
CA GLU A 269 27.91 33.96 -5.15
C GLU A 269 27.70 35.11 -4.14
N ILE A 270 26.44 35.45 -3.86
CA ILE A 270 26.08 36.44 -2.83
C ILE A 270 26.55 35.97 -1.44
N GLN A 271 26.40 34.70 -1.09
CA GLN A 271 26.89 34.17 0.20
C GLN A 271 28.42 34.24 0.30
N VAL A 272 29.14 33.89 -0.77
CA VAL A 272 30.61 33.91 -0.79
C VAL A 272 31.14 35.35 -0.71
N ALA A 273 30.55 36.29 -1.46
CA ALA A 273 30.90 37.71 -1.41
C ALA A 273 30.77 38.32 0.00
N ARG A 274 29.85 37.80 0.83
CA ARG A 274 29.68 38.18 2.24
C ARG A 274 30.69 37.54 3.19
N SER A 275 31.20 36.35 2.86
CA SER A 275 32.12 35.61 3.73
C SER A 275 33.55 36.17 3.79
N ASN A 276 33.88 37.19 2.98
CA ASN A 276 35.18 37.86 2.96
C ASN A 276 35.18 39.08 3.93
N PRO A 277 35.78 39.02 5.14
CA PRO A 277 35.61 40.03 6.19
C PRO A 277 36.44 41.31 6.01
N GLY A 278 36.98 41.58 4.82
CA GLY A 278 38.05 42.57 4.61
C GLY A 278 37.66 43.93 4.01
N GLY A 279 36.40 44.15 3.62
CA GLY A 279 35.98 45.35 2.90
C GLY A 279 35.16 46.32 3.76
N GLY A 280 35.81 47.25 4.45
CA GLY A 280 35.13 48.34 5.14
C GLY A 280 34.51 49.34 4.16
N GLY A 281 33.17 49.53 4.24
CA GLY A 281 32.48 50.70 3.69
C GLY A 281 31.11 50.41 3.07
N GLY A 282 30.02 50.92 3.67
CA GLY A 282 28.70 51.02 3.02
C GLY A 282 27.49 50.55 3.86
N GLY A 283 27.16 51.24 4.95
CA GLY A 283 26.17 50.82 5.96
C GLY A 283 24.67 50.93 5.62
N GLY A 284 24.25 50.65 4.38
CA GLY A 284 22.83 50.70 3.99
C GLY A 284 22.32 49.47 3.24
N GLU A 285 23.13 48.89 2.36
CA GLU A 285 22.73 47.82 1.43
C GLU A 285 23.09 46.41 1.93
N GLN A 286 24.02 46.29 2.89
CA GLN A 286 24.44 45.01 3.46
C GLN A 286 23.39 44.39 4.41
N ARG A 287 22.62 45.22 5.14
CA ARG A 287 21.58 44.74 6.08
C ARG A 287 20.39 44.10 5.38
N THR A 288 19.95 44.66 4.25
CA THR A 288 18.86 44.08 3.44
C THR A 288 19.28 42.76 2.80
N ALA A 289 20.54 42.63 2.37
CA ALA A 289 21.05 41.37 1.84
C ALA A 289 21.14 40.27 2.92
N GLU A 290 21.59 40.59 4.14
CA GLU A 290 21.65 39.69 5.30
C GLU A 290 20.26 39.14 5.67
N GLU A 291 19.27 40.00 5.91
CA GLU A 291 17.89 39.62 6.25
C GLU A 291 17.17 38.77 5.17
N LEU A 292 17.66 38.81 3.92
CA LEU A 292 17.13 38.03 2.80
C LEU A 292 17.74 36.63 2.70
N ALA A 293 19.03 36.48 2.99
CA ALA A 293 19.65 35.15 3.00
C ALA A 293 19.10 34.32 4.14
N ASP A 294 18.98 34.91 5.33
CA ASP A 294 18.37 34.26 6.50
C ASP A 294 16.91 33.85 6.22
N LEU A 295 16.16 34.61 5.41
CA LEU A 295 14.82 34.20 4.99
C LEU A 295 14.84 33.05 3.98
N PHE A 296 15.75 33.06 3.02
CA PHE A 296 15.89 31.95 2.07
C PHE A 296 16.18 30.66 2.85
N ASP A 297 17.14 30.70 3.77
CA ASP A 297 17.51 29.57 4.63
C ASP A 297 16.35 29.14 5.57
N LEU A 298 15.65 30.10 6.17
CA LEU A 298 14.51 29.83 7.04
C LEU A 298 13.33 29.22 6.27
N GLU A 299 13.11 29.59 5.00
CA GLU A 299 12.09 28.94 4.19
C GLU A 299 12.48 27.52 3.79
N MET A 300 13.75 27.29 3.45
CA MET A 300 14.26 25.93 3.22
C MET A 300 14.09 25.07 4.49
N GLU A 301 14.37 25.63 5.67
CA GLU A 301 14.15 24.95 6.95
C GLU A 301 12.66 24.74 7.25
N LYS A 302 11.79 25.68 6.91
CA LYS A 302 10.33 25.54 7.06
C LYS A 302 9.78 24.47 6.12
N LEU A 303 10.26 24.37 4.88
CA LEU A 303 9.89 23.30 3.95
C LEU A 303 10.25 21.92 4.51
N ARG A 304 11.34 21.82 5.27
CA ARG A 304 11.74 20.62 6.00
C ARG A 304 10.83 20.35 7.19
N ASN A 305 10.51 21.38 7.98
CA ASN A 305 9.76 21.25 9.22
C ASN A 305 8.23 21.09 9.04
N GLN A 306 7.66 21.48 7.89
CA GLN A 306 6.23 21.28 7.58
C GLN A 306 5.80 19.80 7.50
N TYR A 307 6.75 18.87 7.61
CA TYR A 307 6.51 17.44 7.73
C TYR A 307 6.39 16.96 9.20
N GLU A 308 6.53 17.83 10.19
CA GLU A 308 6.46 17.49 11.62
C GLU A 308 5.57 18.49 12.39
N GLN A 309 4.46 18.00 12.99
CA GLN A 309 3.63 18.61 14.07
C GLN A 309 2.48 19.58 13.72
N VAL A 310 1.39 19.74 14.51
CA VAL A 310 0.55 18.96 15.48
C VAL A 310 -0.50 19.97 16.00
N GLU A 311 -1.74 19.54 16.27
CA GLU A 311 -2.56 20.14 17.35
C GLU A 311 -3.74 19.23 17.74
N ARG A 312 -3.91 18.93 19.06
CA ARG A 312 -5.18 18.71 19.82
C ARG A 312 -4.90 18.01 21.17
N GLY A 313 -4.99 18.74 22.29
CA GLY A 313 -4.58 18.26 23.62
C GLY A 313 -5.67 17.84 24.61
N GLN A 314 -6.97 18.07 24.38
CA GLN A 314 -7.96 17.97 25.49
C GLN A 314 -8.74 16.64 25.59
N ARG A 315 -8.95 15.88 24.51
CA ARG A 315 -9.58 14.54 24.60
C ARG A 315 -8.58 13.48 25.05
N GLN A 316 -7.33 13.61 24.60
CA GLN A 316 -6.22 12.73 24.97
C GLN A 316 -6.02 12.62 26.48
N GLU A 317 -6.16 13.72 27.23
CA GLU A 317 -5.88 13.74 28.67
C GLU A 317 -6.79 12.79 29.46
N THR A 318 -8.06 12.65 29.08
CA THR A 318 -8.99 11.81 29.86
C THR A 318 -8.84 10.33 29.51
N ASP A 319 -8.59 10.02 28.24
CA ASP A 319 -8.32 8.64 27.81
C ASP A 319 -6.97 8.14 28.33
N ASN A 320 -5.95 9.01 28.38
CA ASN A 320 -4.67 8.72 29.04
C ASN A 320 -4.85 8.40 30.54
N GLN A 321 -5.76 9.08 31.23
CA GLN A 321 -6.05 8.82 32.65
C GLN A 321 -6.74 7.47 32.87
N LEU A 322 -7.62 7.03 31.95
CA LEU A 322 -8.24 5.71 32.01
C LEU A 322 -7.22 4.60 31.73
N ASP A 323 -6.36 4.78 30.74
CA ASP A 323 -5.31 3.81 30.43
C ASP A 323 -4.29 3.68 31.59
N GLU A 324 -3.92 4.80 32.22
CA GLU A 324 -3.10 4.81 33.44
C GLU A 324 -3.76 4.04 34.60
N THR A 325 -5.09 4.16 34.76
CA THR A 325 -5.82 3.41 35.79
C THR A 325 -5.82 1.90 35.52
N LEU A 326 -5.92 1.49 34.25
CA LEU A 326 -5.85 0.10 33.84
C LEU A 326 -4.44 -0.48 34.07
N GLU A 327 -3.38 0.27 33.76
CA GLU A 327 -2.00 -0.15 34.03
C GLU A 327 -1.74 -0.34 35.53
N ARG A 328 -2.19 0.61 36.37
CA ARG A 328 -2.10 0.49 37.83
C ARG A 328 -2.89 -0.71 38.36
N LEU A 329 -4.06 -0.98 37.77
CA LEU A 329 -4.86 -2.15 38.13
C LEU A 329 -4.14 -3.47 37.78
N ARG A 330 -3.50 -3.56 36.61
CA ARG A 330 -2.67 -4.72 36.21
C ARG A 330 -1.52 -4.94 37.19
N GLU A 331 -0.88 -3.87 37.63
CA GLU A 331 0.18 -3.92 38.63
C GLU A 331 -0.34 -4.43 39.99
N LEU A 332 -1.47 -3.90 40.48
CA LEU A 332 -2.09 -4.35 41.73
C LEU A 332 -2.51 -5.81 41.66
N ALA A 333 -3.09 -6.26 40.56
CA ALA A 333 -3.46 -7.66 40.37
C ALA A 333 -2.23 -8.58 40.41
N ARG A 334 -1.12 -8.17 39.78
CA ARG A 334 0.16 -8.90 39.84
C ARG A 334 0.71 -8.95 41.26
N ARG A 335 0.73 -7.82 41.98
CA ARG A 335 1.21 -7.76 43.37
C ARG A 335 0.33 -8.60 44.31
N GLN A 336 -0.99 -8.56 44.16
CA GLN A 336 -1.91 -9.40 44.93
C GLN A 336 -1.73 -10.89 44.63
N GLN A 337 -1.43 -11.26 43.39
CA GLN A 337 -1.09 -12.64 43.03
C GLN A 337 0.19 -13.11 43.74
N GLN A 338 1.24 -12.29 43.74
CA GLN A 338 2.50 -12.60 44.45
C GLN A 338 2.29 -12.73 45.97
N GLU A 339 1.46 -11.88 46.56
CA GLU A 339 1.12 -11.99 48.00
C GLU A 339 0.33 -13.27 48.29
N ASN A 340 -0.62 -13.64 47.43
CA ASN A 340 -1.36 -14.90 47.56
C ASN A 340 -0.43 -16.13 47.44
N GLU A 341 0.59 -16.08 46.58
CA GLU A 341 1.61 -17.12 46.43
C GLU A 341 2.52 -17.19 47.67
N ARG A 342 2.98 -16.05 48.20
CA ARG A 342 3.76 -15.97 49.44
C ARG A 342 2.99 -16.51 50.65
N LEU A 343 1.69 -16.21 50.73
CA LEU A 343 0.79 -16.74 51.76
C LEU A 343 0.67 -18.26 51.66
N ARG A 344 0.56 -18.83 50.45
CA ARG A 344 0.55 -20.28 50.26
C ARG A 344 1.86 -20.93 50.66
N ALA A 345 3.00 -20.41 50.18
CA ALA A 345 4.32 -20.95 50.50
C ALA A 345 4.59 -20.95 52.02
N ARG A 346 4.14 -19.90 52.73
CA ARG A 346 4.25 -19.86 54.20
C ARG A 346 3.26 -20.77 54.92
N MET A 347 2.07 -21.01 54.39
CA MET A 347 1.14 -21.99 54.97
C MET A 347 1.73 -23.40 54.88
N ASP A 348 2.44 -23.70 53.80
CA ASP A 348 3.18 -24.96 53.63
C ASP A 348 4.37 -25.05 54.61
N GLU A 349 5.07 -23.95 54.91
CA GLU A 349 6.11 -23.87 55.95
C GLU A 349 5.55 -23.89 57.39
N MET A 350 4.37 -23.32 57.62
CA MET A 350 3.73 -23.26 58.93
C MET A 350 3.12 -24.63 59.32
N ALA A 351 2.69 -25.41 58.33
CA ALA A 351 2.39 -26.83 58.52
C ALA A 351 3.62 -27.64 58.99
N ALA A 352 4.83 -27.11 58.81
CA ALA A 352 6.10 -27.68 59.28
C ALA A 352 6.61 -27.11 60.64
N GLY A 353 5.85 -26.24 61.33
CA GLY A 353 6.03 -25.99 62.77
C GLY A 353 6.77 -24.72 63.22
N ALA A 354 6.89 -23.66 62.40
CA ALA A 354 7.50 -22.38 62.82
C ALA A 354 6.48 -21.22 62.96
N GLY A 355 6.66 -20.38 64.00
CA GLY A 355 5.69 -19.39 64.49
C GLY A 355 5.38 -18.19 63.59
N ALA A 356 4.17 -17.65 63.77
CA ALA A 356 3.52 -16.61 62.97
C ALA A 356 3.73 -15.18 63.50
N GLY A 357 4.22 -14.26 62.66
CA GLY A 357 4.12 -12.83 62.94
C GLY A 357 4.61 -11.97 61.79
N GLY A 358 3.71 -11.28 61.07
CA GLY A 358 4.10 -10.15 60.21
C GLY A 358 3.38 -9.87 58.88
N THR A 359 2.28 -10.55 58.49
CA THR A 359 1.71 -10.41 57.13
C THR A 359 0.59 -9.35 56.96
N SER A 360 0.19 -8.65 58.02
CA SER A 360 -1.00 -7.78 57.96
C SER A 360 -0.75 -6.38 57.35
N SER A 361 0.51 -5.97 57.13
CA SER A 361 0.84 -4.62 56.63
C SER A 361 0.78 -4.50 55.11
N SER A 362 1.38 -5.43 54.34
CA SER A 362 1.38 -5.42 52.87
C SER A 362 -0.04 -5.49 52.29
N GLN A 363 -0.88 -6.31 52.90
CA GLN A 363 -2.26 -6.51 52.47
C GLN A 363 -3.17 -5.32 52.80
N ARG A 364 -2.83 -4.52 53.83
CA ARG A 364 -3.49 -3.23 54.11
C ARG A 364 -3.08 -2.16 53.11
N GLU A 365 -1.84 -2.14 52.66
CA GLU A 365 -1.34 -1.20 51.66
C GLU A 365 -1.98 -1.45 50.28
N LEU A 366 -2.06 -2.72 49.84
CA LEU A 366 -2.76 -3.08 48.60
C LEU A 366 -4.25 -2.69 48.64
N ALA A 367 -4.89 -2.83 49.79
CA ALA A 367 -6.27 -2.40 49.97
C ALA A 367 -6.44 -0.87 49.82
N GLN A 368 -5.51 -0.08 50.36
CA GLN A 368 -5.52 1.38 50.22
C GLN A 368 -5.33 1.81 48.76
N GLN A 369 -4.34 1.24 48.07
CA GLN A 369 -4.08 1.54 46.66
C GLN A 369 -5.27 1.16 45.76
N THR A 370 -5.92 0.04 46.05
CA THR A 370 -7.12 -0.38 45.31
C THR A 370 -8.30 0.58 45.57
N GLU A 371 -8.47 1.06 46.81
CA GLU A 371 -9.51 2.03 47.15
C GLU A 371 -9.25 3.40 46.49
N GLU A 372 -8.00 3.84 46.38
CA GLU A 372 -7.63 5.05 45.65
C GLU A 372 -7.95 4.96 44.16
N LEU A 373 -7.65 3.82 43.52
CA LEU A 373 -8.03 3.57 42.13
C LEU A 373 -9.55 3.57 41.95
N ALA A 374 -10.29 2.95 42.87
CA ALA A 374 -11.75 2.95 42.83
C ALA A 374 -12.33 4.38 42.90
N ARG A 375 -11.77 5.24 43.78
CA ARG A 375 -12.17 6.66 43.88
C ARG A 375 -11.80 7.45 42.62
N ARG A 376 -10.64 7.19 42.01
CA ARG A 376 -10.23 7.83 40.75
C ARG A 376 -11.17 7.45 39.61
N LEU A 377 -11.47 6.16 39.46
CA LEU A 377 -12.45 5.67 38.48
C LEU A 377 -13.85 6.21 38.73
N GLU A 378 -14.27 6.38 39.99
CA GLU A 378 -15.57 6.98 40.31
C GLU A 378 -15.65 8.47 39.94
N ARG A 379 -14.55 9.23 40.09
CA ARG A 379 -14.48 10.61 39.57
C ARG A 379 -14.60 10.64 38.05
N LEU A 380 -13.81 9.82 37.36
CA LEU A 380 -13.86 9.71 35.89
C LEU A 380 -15.24 9.26 35.39
N ALA A 381 -15.87 8.31 36.09
CA ALA A 381 -17.23 7.84 35.78
C ALA A 381 -18.29 8.94 35.93
N ARG A 382 -18.13 9.83 36.93
CA ARG A 382 -19.03 10.97 37.15
C ARG A 382 -18.78 12.10 36.15
N GLU A 383 -17.51 12.40 35.85
CA GLU A 383 -17.11 13.43 34.89
C GLU A 383 -17.54 13.07 33.46
N GLN A 384 -17.44 11.80 33.07
CA GLN A 384 -17.83 11.32 31.74
C GLN A 384 -19.26 10.74 31.65
N GLN A 385 -20.01 10.68 32.77
CA GLN A 385 -21.34 10.06 32.86
C GLN A 385 -21.40 8.59 32.36
N ARG A 386 -20.37 7.78 32.67
CA ARG A 386 -20.29 6.38 32.22
C ARG A 386 -20.77 5.39 33.29
N PRO A 387 -21.92 4.71 33.12
CA PRO A 387 -22.43 3.74 34.08
C PRO A 387 -21.57 2.47 34.18
N GLU A 388 -20.83 2.11 33.14
CA GLU A 388 -19.95 0.93 33.10
C GLU A 388 -18.73 1.10 34.02
N LEU A 389 -18.14 2.31 34.03
CA LEU A 389 -17.04 2.66 34.92
C LEU A 389 -17.47 2.67 36.40
N ASN A 390 -18.73 2.99 36.68
CA ASN A 390 -19.28 2.89 38.04
C ASN A 390 -19.34 1.44 38.55
N GLN A 391 -19.64 0.48 37.67
CA GLN A 391 -19.63 -0.94 38.04
C GLN A 391 -18.19 -1.40 38.32
N THR A 392 -17.23 -1.03 37.47
CA THR A 392 -15.81 -1.31 37.71
C THR A 392 -15.32 -0.70 39.03
N ALA A 393 -15.72 0.54 39.35
CA ALA A 393 -15.38 1.19 40.62
C ALA A 393 -16.04 0.51 41.85
N ARG A 394 -17.15 -0.23 41.67
CA ARG A 394 -17.74 -1.06 42.74
C ARG A 394 -16.93 -2.35 42.93
N ASP A 395 -16.59 -3.04 41.84
CA ASP A 395 -15.78 -4.26 41.87
C ASP A 395 -14.42 -4.00 42.56
N LEU A 396 -13.80 -2.84 42.32
CA LEU A 396 -12.56 -2.43 43.01
C LEU A 396 -12.75 -2.13 44.49
N ARG A 397 -13.88 -1.53 44.90
CA ARG A 397 -14.19 -1.29 46.32
C ARG A 397 -14.37 -2.60 47.07
N GLU A 398 -15.06 -3.56 46.47
CA GLU A 398 -15.22 -4.90 47.04
C GLU A 398 -13.86 -5.60 47.14
N ALA A 399 -12.99 -5.46 46.14
CA ALA A 399 -11.64 -6.03 46.16
C ALA A 399 -10.81 -5.45 47.32
N ALA A 400 -10.84 -4.13 47.51
CA ALA A 400 -10.18 -3.46 48.63
C ALA A 400 -10.73 -3.93 49.99
N GLU A 401 -12.04 -4.18 50.09
CA GLU A 401 -12.66 -4.69 51.31
C GLU A 401 -12.28 -6.14 51.61
N ALA A 402 -12.23 -7.00 50.58
CA ALA A 402 -11.74 -8.36 50.70
C ALA A 402 -10.27 -8.41 51.14
N MET A 403 -9.41 -7.50 50.64
CA MET A 403 -8.03 -7.36 51.09
C MET A 403 -7.92 -6.92 52.55
N ARG A 404 -8.73 -5.95 53.00
CA ARG A 404 -8.76 -5.55 54.42
C ARG A 404 -9.16 -6.69 55.34
N ARG A 405 -10.16 -7.48 54.94
CA ARG A 405 -10.61 -8.65 55.70
C ARG A 405 -9.56 -9.75 55.70
N ALA A 406 -8.87 -9.96 54.57
CA ALA A 406 -7.74 -10.89 54.48
C ALA A 406 -6.58 -10.48 55.40
N ALA A 407 -6.32 -9.18 55.56
CA ALA A 407 -5.30 -8.67 56.48
C ALA A 407 -5.67 -8.80 57.97
N ALA A 408 -6.98 -8.85 58.28
CA ALA A 408 -7.49 -8.96 59.64
C ALA A 408 -7.70 -10.42 60.11
N GLN A 409 -7.95 -11.34 59.17
CA GLN A 409 -8.18 -12.76 59.44
C GLN A 409 -6.91 -13.57 59.22
N THR A 410 -6.58 -14.47 60.16
CA THR A 410 -5.39 -15.34 60.09
C THR A 410 -5.76 -16.75 59.65
N GLY A 411 -4.88 -17.40 58.88
CA GLY A 411 -5.07 -18.79 58.41
C GLY A 411 -5.88 -18.90 57.11
N ASN A 412 -6.60 -20.01 56.95
CA ASN A 412 -7.29 -20.38 55.69
C ASN A 412 -8.35 -19.35 55.23
N GLU A 413 -9.01 -18.65 56.16
CA GLU A 413 -10.00 -17.62 55.82
C GLU A 413 -9.36 -16.40 55.13
N GLY A 414 -8.19 -15.95 55.61
CA GLY A 414 -7.45 -14.85 54.98
C GLY A 414 -6.98 -15.20 53.56
N ALA A 415 -6.53 -16.44 53.35
CA ALA A 415 -6.12 -16.92 52.03
C ALA A 415 -7.30 -17.03 51.04
N ALA A 416 -8.48 -17.43 51.51
CA ALA A 416 -9.68 -17.45 50.68
C ALA A 416 -10.11 -16.03 50.26
N ARG A 417 -10.09 -15.07 51.19
CA ARG A 417 -10.42 -13.66 50.92
C ARG A 417 -9.41 -12.99 49.98
N GLY A 418 -8.13 -13.31 50.08
CA GLY A 418 -7.10 -12.85 49.15
C GLY A 418 -7.31 -13.34 47.71
N ARG A 419 -7.87 -14.55 47.52
CA ARG A 419 -8.28 -15.05 46.20
C ARG A 419 -9.49 -14.28 45.66
N THR A 420 -10.51 -14.06 46.49
CA THR A 420 -11.68 -13.25 46.11
C THR A 420 -11.27 -11.85 45.68
N ALA A 421 -10.35 -11.21 46.40
CA ALA A 421 -9.81 -9.90 46.02
C ALA A 421 -9.13 -9.94 44.63
N LEU A 422 -8.30 -10.96 44.36
CA LEU A 422 -7.64 -11.13 43.07
C LEU A 422 -8.64 -11.38 41.93
N ASP A 423 -9.69 -12.16 42.18
CA ASP A 423 -10.74 -12.43 41.20
C ASP A 423 -11.53 -11.16 40.84
N GLN A 424 -11.83 -10.32 41.83
CA GLN A 424 -12.47 -9.02 41.63
C GLN A 424 -11.57 -8.02 40.89
N LEU A 425 -10.26 -7.97 41.21
CA LEU A 425 -9.31 -7.16 40.43
C LEU A 425 -9.24 -7.62 38.96
N ARG A 426 -9.19 -8.93 38.71
CA ARG A 426 -9.17 -9.48 37.35
C ARG A 426 -10.49 -9.22 36.62
N GLN A 427 -11.62 -9.23 37.32
CA GLN A 427 -12.92 -8.87 36.75
C GLN A 427 -12.95 -7.38 36.36
N ALA A 428 -12.54 -6.49 37.26
CA ALA A 428 -12.42 -5.06 36.97
C ALA A 428 -11.48 -4.80 35.78
N GLN A 429 -10.36 -5.53 35.70
CA GLN A 429 -9.43 -5.46 34.57
C GLN A 429 -10.10 -5.86 33.25
N ARG A 430 -10.80 -7.01 33.21
CA ARG A 430 -11.53 -7.45 32.01
C ARG A 430 -12.66 -6.51 31.60
N SER A 431 -13.30 -5.84 32.56
CA SER A 431 -14.33 -4.84 32.27
C SER A 431 -13.72 -3.60 31.62
N LEU A 432 -12.62 -3.06 32.16
CA LEU A 432 -11.91 -1.92 31.54
C LEU A 432 -11.30 -2.26 30.17
N GLU A 433 -10.80 -3.48 29.98
CA GLU A 433 -10.29 -3.95 28.68
C GLU A 433 -11.41 -4.07 27.63
N ARG A 434 -12.60 -4.55 28.04
CA ARG A 434 -13.80 -4.55 27.17
C ARG A 434 -14.25 -3.13 26.84
N ASP A 435 -14.32 -2.25 27.84
CA ASP A 435 -14.67 -0.84 27.63
C ASP A 435 -13.67 -0.15 26.68
N ARG A 436 -12.39 -0.54 26.72
CA ARG A 436 -11.34 -0.06 25.79
C ARG A 436 -11.57 -0.56 24.37
N GLY A 437 -11.90 -1.84 24.20
CA GLY A 437 -12.28 -2.40 22.90
C GLY A 437 -13.52 -1.74 22.31
N GLU A 438 -14.55 -1.51 23.13
CA GLU A 438 -15.78 -0.81 22.72
C GLU A 438 -15.52 0.66 22.38
N ARG A 439 -14.58 1.34 23.05
CA ARG A 439 -14.12 2.68 22.65
C ARG A 439 -13.48 2.65 21.27
N LEU A 440 -12.45 1.81 21.11
CA LEU A 440 -11.74 1.67 19.83
C LEU A 440 -12.70 1.33 18.69
N LYS A 441 -13.69 0.46 18.93
CA LYS A 441 -14.71 0.13 17.93
C LYS A 441 -15.53 1.36 17.53
N ARG A 442 -15.99 2.17 18.49
CA ARG A 442 -16.68 3.43 18.19
C ARG A 442 -15.79 4.42 17.46
N ASP A 443 -14.53 4.55 17.86
CA ASP A 443 -13.59 5.48 17.22
C ASP A 443 -13.31 5.07 15.76
N VAL A 444 -13.20 3.77 15.49
CA VAL A 444 -13.10 3.23 14.12
C VAL A 444 -14.42 3.38 13.35
N GLU A 445 -15.57 3.19 13.98
CA GLU A 445 -16.88 3.47 13.35
C GLU A 445 -17.05 4.96 13.03
N ASP A 446 -16.55 5.86 13.86
CA ASP A 446 -16.54 7.30 13.62
C ASP A 446 -15.63 7.64 12.43
N ALA A 447 -14.44 7.03 12.37
CA ALA A 447 -13.52 7.14 11.23
C ALA A 447 -14.14 6.60 9.93
N LEU A 448 -14.84 5.46 9.98
CA LEU A 448 -15.58 4.90 8.86
C LEU A 448 -16.66 5.86 8.36
N ARG A 449 -17.48 6.43 9.26
CA ARG A 449 -18.53 7.37 8.86
C ARG A 449 -17.95 8.63 8.21
N ARG A 450 -16.82 9.15 8.69
CA ARG A 450 -16.12 10.28 8.03
C ARG A 450 -15.58 9.88 6.66
N THR A 451 -15.03 8.68 6.54
CA THR A 451 -14.55 8.14 5.25
C THR A 451 -15.68 7.96 4.24
N GLU A 452 -16.85 7.47 4.68
CA GLU A 452 -18.06 7.38 3.85
C GLU A 452 -18.56 8.76 3.41
N GLN A 453 -18.50 9.76 4.30
CA GLN A 453 -18.82 11.15 3.95
C GLN A 453 -17.82 11.71 2.92
N LEU A 454 -16.53 11.46 3.08
CA LEU A 454 -15.49 11.81 2.11
C LEU A 454 -15.74 11.14 0.75
N ALA A 455 -16.09 9.84 0.74
CA ALA A 455 -16.41 9.12 -0.49
C ALA A 455 -17.63 9.71 -1.21
N ALA A 456 -18.68 10.06 -0.46
CA ALA A 456 -19.86 10.72 -1.01
C ALA A 456 -19.55 12.14 -1.53
N GLN A 457 -18.74 12.92 -0.80
CA GLN A 457 -18.27 14.23 -1.25
C GLN A 457 -17.44 14.09 -2.54
N GLN A 458 -16.54 13.10 -2.59
CA GLN A 458 -15.69 12.84 -3.74
C GLN A 458 -16.49 12.50 -5.00
N ARG A 459 -17.54 11.68 -4.88
CA ARG A 459 -18.46 11.39 -6.00
C ARG A 459 -19.17 12.66 -6.51
N ASN A 460 -19.61 13.53 -5.61
CA ASN A 460 -20.20 14.82 -6.01
C ASN A 460 -19.18 15.72 -6.72
N VAL A 461 -17.93 15.74 -6.26
CA VAL A 461 -16.85 16.48 -6.93
C VAL A 461 -16.59 15.90 -8.32
N GLN A 462 -16.48 14.57 -8.46
CA GLN A 462 -16.34 13.90 -9.75
C GLN A 462 -17.42 14.33 -10.74
N ASP A 463 -18.69 14.31 -10.31
CA ASP A 463 -19.83 14.72 -11.13
C ASP A 463 -19.78 16.22 -11.49
N GLU A 464 -19.46 17.08 -10.52
CA GLU A 464 -19.36 18.52 -10.75
C GLU A 464 -18.19 18.88 -11.70
N VAL A 465 -17.03 18.21 -11.56
CA VAL A 465 -15.87 18.34 -12.44
C VAL A 465 -16.17 17.79 -13.84
N ALA A 466 -16.89 16.68 -13.94
CA ALA A 466 -17.32 16.12 -15.22
C ALA A 466 -18.21 17.10 -16.01
N ASN A 467 -19.03 17.88 -15.30
CA ASN A 467 -19.95 18.87 -15.86
C ASN A 467 -19.31 20.24 -16.13
N LEU A 468 -18.01 20.45 -15.85
CA LEU A 468 -17.32 21.68 -16.20
C LEU A 468 -17.12 21.73 -17.72
N THR A 469 -17.69 22.76 -18.35
CA THR A 469 -17.61 22.99 -19.81
C THR A 469 -16.47 23.91 -20.21
N GLY A 470 -15.82 24.55 -19.22
CA GLY A 470 -14.67 25.42 -19.42
C GLY A 470 -15.04 26.85 -19.83
N GLN A 471 -16.33 27.18 -19.97
CA GLN A 471 -16.82 28.47 -20.47
C GLN A 471 -18.06 28.94 -19.69
N GLY A 472 -17.98 30.13 -19.07
CA GLY A 472 -19.15 30.83 -18.50
C GLY A 472 -19.04 31.19 -17.01
N ALA A 473 -19.87 32.13 -16.57
CA ALA A 473 -19.95 32.58 -15.17
C ALA A 473 -20.48 31.48 -14.22
N ALA A 474 -21.27 30.53 -14.73
CA ALA A 474 -21.76 29.39 -13.97
C ALA A 474 -20.62 28.42 -13.57
N ASP A 475 -19.63 28.22 -14.43
CA ASP A 475 -18.46 27.39 -14.15
C ASP A 475 -17.56 28.06 -13.10
N GLN A 476 -17.44 29.39 -13.10
CA GLN A 476 -16.71 30.12 -12.05
C GLN A 476 -17.30 29.89 -10.65
N GLN A 477 -18.64 29.91 -10.53
CA GLN A 477 -19.30 29.64 -9.26
C GLN A 477 -19.17 28.17 -8.83
N ARG A 478 -19.18 27.22 -9.77
CA ARG A 478 -18.92 25.80 -9.49
C ARG A 478 -17.49 25.59 -8.99
N ILE A 479 -16.52 26.17 -9.67
CA ILE A 479 -15.09 26.08 -9.29
C ILE A 479 -14.86 26.62 -7.88
N GLN A 480 -15.47 27.74 -7.50
CA GLN A 480 -15.34 28.26 -6.12
C GLN A 480 -15.91 27.31 -5.06
N ARG A 481 -17.03 26.64 -5.35
CA ARG A 481 -17.60 25.64 -4.43
C ARG A 481 -16.74 24.38 -4.35
N LEU A 482 -16.21 23.93 -5.50
CA LEU A 482 -15.27 22.80 -5.57
C LEU A 482 -13.99 23.11 -4.80
N ASP A 483 -13.50 24.34 -4.88
CA ASP A 483 -12.30 24.80 -4.18
C ASP A 483 -12.45 24.67 -2.65
N GLN A 484 -13.57 25.19 -2.12
CA GLN A 484 -13.88 25.08 -0.70
C GLN A 484 -14.07 23.62 -0.28
N ARG A 485 -14.85 22.83 -1.04
CA ARG A 485 -15.07 21.40 -0.74
C ARG A 485 -13.77 20.60 -0.71
N LYS A 486 -12.89 20.82 -1.69
CA LYS A 486 -11.58 20.15 -1.73
C LYS A 486 -10.70 20.55 -0.55
N GLN A 487 -10.75 21.80 -0.12
CA GLN A 487 -10.05 22.24 1.08
C GLN A 487 -10.60 21.54 2.33
N ASP A 488 -11.91 21.47 2.48
CA ASP A 488 -12.57 20.82 3.62
C ASP A 488 -12.22 19.32 3.64
N MET A 489 -12.29 18.65 2.49
CA MET A 489 -11.89 17.25 2.34
C MET A 489 -10.43 17.01 2.73
N ALA A 490 -9.49 17.86 2.30
CA ALA A 490 -8.08 17.72 2.64
C ALA A 490 -7.83 17.84 4.15
N GLN A 491 -8.52 18.78 4.82
CA GLN A 491 -8.46 18.92 6.27
C GLN A 491 -9.04 17.70 6.99
N GLU A 492 -10.12 17.13 6.46
CA GLU A 492 -10.74 15.93 7.03
C GLU A 492 -9.88 14.69 6.86
N VAL A 493 -9.22 14.49 5.71
CA VAL A 493 -8.23 13.41 5.50
C VAL A 493 -7.06 13.56 6.47
N GLU A 494 -6.53 14.77 6.67
CA GLU A 494 -5.45 15.01 7.64
C GLU A 494 -5.87 14.72 9.09
N GLY A 495 -7.13 15.03 9.44
CA GLY A 495 -7.69 14.65 10.74
C GLY A 495 -7.80 13.13 10.88
N LEU A 496 -8.33 12.47 9.84
CA LEU A 496 -8.53 11.03 9.79
C LEU A 496 -7.22 10.25 9.88
N GLU A 497 -6.18 10.67 9.15
CA GLU A 497 -4.85 10.05 9.21
C GLU A 497 -4.31 10.03 10.64
N ARG A 498 -4.37 11.16 11.33
CA ARG A 498 -3.90 11.29 12.72
C ARG A 498 -4.72 10.43 13.68
N ASP A 499 -6.04 10.50 13.57
CA ASP A 499 -6.96 9.71 14.41
C ASP A 499 -6.65 8.20 14.22
N VAL A 500 -6.49 7.73 12.98
CA VAL A 500 -6.20 6.32 12.66
C VAL A 500 -4.81 5.88 13.10
N ASP A 501 -3.78 6.70 12.90
CA ASP A 501 -2.42 6.41 13.35
C ASP A 501 -2.33 6.32 14.88
N GLN A 502 -3.03 7.21 15.58
CA GLN A 502 -3.15 7.16 17.04
C GLN A 502 -3.86 5.87 17.50
N MET A 503 -5.02 5.56 16.92
CA MET A 503 -5.76 4.33 17.23
C MET A 503 -4.88 3.09 17.00
N SER A 504 -4.07 3.06 15.95
CA SER A 504 -3.11 1.98 15.68
C SER A 504 -2.09 1.82 16.81
N ARG A 505 -1.46 2.92 17.27
CA ARG A 505 -0.47 2.89 18.36
C ARG A 505 -1.07 2.46 19.70
N GLU A 506 -2.27 2.94 20.01
CA GLU A 506 -2.97 2.64 21.27
C GLU A 506 -3.46 1.19 21.35
N SER A 507 -3.83 0.63 20.20
CA SER A 507 -4.32 -0.75 20.08
C SER A 507 -3.19 -1.79 20.02
N ALA A 508 -1.94 -1.39 19.76
CA ALA A 508 -0.81 -2.31 19.56
C ALA A 508 -0.56 -3.30 20.71
N ARG A 509 -0.89 -2.92 21.95
CA ARG A 509 -0.63 -3.76 23.14
C ARG A 509 -1.67 -4.84 23.36
N ASP A 510 -2.94 -4.54 23.12
CA ASP A 510 -4.08 -5.39 23.51
C ASP A 510 -4.86 -5.94 22.29
N GLN A 511 -4.78 -5.29 21.12
CA GLN A 511 -5.53 -5.60 19.90
C GLN A 511 -4.57 -5.59 18.68
N ARG A 512 -3.68 -6.58 18.61
CA ARG A 512 -2.58 -6.62 17.61
C ARG A 512 -3.05 -6.57 16.15
N ASP A 513 -4.15 -7.27 15.84
CA ASP A 513 -4.67 -7.34 14.47
C ASP A 513 -5.35 -6.04 14.06
N ALA A 514 -6.20 -5.48 14.93
CA ALA A 514 -6.78 -4.16 14.72
C ALA A 514 -5.68 -3.09 14.58
N SER A 515 -4.65 -3.13 15.42
CA SER A 515 -3.51 -2.21 15.36
C SER A 515 -2.79 -2.27 14.01
N ARG A 516 -2.52 -3.48 13.51
CA ARG A 516 -1.90 -3.68 12.20
C ARG A 516 -2.77 -3.11 11.09
N LYS A 517 -4.06 -3.41 11.08
CA LYS A 517 -5.02 -2.92 10.07
C LYS A 517 -5.18 -1.40 10.09
N LEU A 518 -5.26 -0.81 11.27
CA LEU A 518 -5.25 0.65 11.44
C LEU A 518 -3.92 1.25 10.97
N GLY A 519 -2.80 0.58 11.22
CA GLY A 519 -1.49 1.00 10.72
C GLY A 519 -1.40 0.96 9.19
N GLU A 520 -1.93 -0.10 8.56
CA GLU A 520 -2.05 -0.22 7.11
C GLU A 520 -2.96 0.88 6.51
N ALA A 521 -4.07 1.20 7.19
CA ALA A 521 -4.96 2.29 6.79
C ALA A 521 -4.27 3.67 6.84
N ALA A 522 -3.60 3.99 7.95
CA ALA A 522 -2.85 5.24 8.10
C ALA A 522 -1.67 5.34 7.13
N ALA A 523 -0.93 4.24 6.93
CA ALA A 523 0.14 4.17 5.93
C ALA A 523 -0.40 4.41 4.52
N GLY A 524 -1.53 3.80 4.16
CA GLY A 524 -2.19 4.03 2.88
C GLY A 524 -2.48 5.51 2.61
N ILE A 525 -3.03 6.24 3.57
CA ILE A 525 -3.30 7.69 3.41
C ILE A 525 -2.01 8.47 3.06
N ARG A 526 -0.88 8.13 3.70
CA ARG A 526 0.43 8.77 3.46
C ARG A 526 1.09 8.34 2.17
N ASP A 527 1.15 7.03 1.94
CA ASP A 527 1.83 6.42 0.80
C ASP A 527 1.11 6.81 -0.50
N ASP A 528 -0.21 6.79 -0.49
CA ASP A 528 -1.05 7.21 -1.61
C ASP A 528 -1.11 8.76 -1.71
N LYS A 529 -0.58 9.49 -0.72
CA LYS A 529 -0.57 10.96 -0.66
C LYS A 529 -1.96 11.55 -0.88
N LEU A 530 -2.97 10.96 -0.23
CA LEU A 530 -4.37 11.25 -0.50
C LEU A 530 -4.71 12.73 -0.26
N ARG A 531 -4.18 13.32 0.82
CA ARG A 531 -4.36 14.74 1.14
C ARG A 531 -3.76 15.63 0.05
N GLU A 532 -2.54 15.33 -0.37
CA GLU A 532 -1.82 16.09 -1.39
C GLU A 532 -2.52 15.97 -2.75
N LYS A 533 -3.00 14.77 -3.12
CA LYS A 533 -3.83 14.55 -4.32
C LYS A 533 -5.06 15.45 -4.31
N ILE A 534 -5.77 15.55 -3.18
CA ILE A 534 -6.95 16.41 -3.03
C ILE A 534 -6.58 17.90 -3.19
N LEU A 535 -5.53 18.37 -2.52
CA LEU A 535 -5.07 19.76 -2.61
C LEU A 535 -4.57 20.12 -4.02
N TYR A 536 -3.95 19.17 -4.69
CA TYR A 536 -3.47 19.34 -6.05
C TYR A 536 -4.60 19.37 -7.06
N SER A 537 -5.57 18.44 -6.95
CA SER A 537 -6.78 18.46 -7.79
C SER A 537 -7.51 19.80 -7.65
N ARG A 538 -7.55 20.39 -6.45
CA ARG A 538 -8.08 21.74 -6.23
C ARG A 538 -7.38 22.80 -7.10
N GLY A 539 -6.05 22.77 -7.18
CA GLY A 539 -5.25 23.65 -8.04
C GLY A 539 -5.54 23.43 -9.53
N VAL A 540 -5.63 22.16 -9.96
CA VAL A 540 -5.94 21.78 -11.35
C VAL A 540 -7.33 22.22 -11.78
N ILE A 541 -8.34 22.09 -10.90
CA ILE A 541 -9.71 22.57 -11.15
C ILE A 541 -9.71 24.09 -11.38
N ARG A 542 -8.87 24.84 -10.64
CA ARG A 542 -8.69 26.29 -10.83
C ARG A 542 -8.01 26.63 -12.15
N GLY A 543 -7.03 25.82 -12.57
CA GLY A 543 -6.31 25.93 -13.84
C GLY A 543 -7.15 25.67 -15.09
N ARG A 544 -8.38 25.18 -14.93
CA ARG A 544 -9.34 24.85 -16.01
C ARG A 544 -8.88 23.74 -16.95
N SER A 545 -8.25 22.70 -16.40
CA SER A 545 -7.89 21.49 -17.13
C SER A 545 -8.85 20.36 -16.75
N PRO A 546 -10.01 20.17 -17.44
CA PRO A 546 -11.07 19.28 -16.96
C PRO A 546 -10.71 17.81 -17.05
N GLU A 547 -9.96 17.41 -18.08
CA GLU A 547 -9.51 16.02 -18.26
C GLU A 547 -8.50 15.61 -17.18
N TYR A 548 -7.67 16.56 -16.76
CA TYR A 548 -6.70 16.38 -15.69
C TYR A 548 -7.37 16.22 -14.34
N ALA A 549 -8.28 17.15 -14.04
CA ALA A 549 -9.04 17.11 -12.80
C ALA A 549 -9.72 15.74 -12.66
N ARG A 550 -10.43 15.26 -13.70
CA ARG A 550 -11.08 13.93 -13.70
C ARG A 550 -10.14 12.79 -13.34
N ASN A 551 -8.92 12.78 -13.86
CA ASN A 551 -7.95 11.72 -13.55
C ASN A 551 -7.56 11.69 -12.07
N PHE A 552 -7.35 12.86 -11.46
CA PHE A 552 -7.12 12.96 -10.02
C PHE A 552 -8.37 12.60 -9.24
N GLU A 553 -9.55 13.00 -9.73
CA GLU A 553 -10.80 12.66 -9.07
C GLU A 553 -11.04 11.14 -9.00
N ASP A 554 -10.73 10.40 -10.06
CA ASP A 554 -10.85 8.94 -10.06
C ASP A 554 -9.88 8.28 -9.06
N GLN A 555 -8.64 8.78 -8.98
CA GLN A 555 -7.64 8.25 -8.06
C GLN A 555 -8.00 8.53 -6.60
N ILE A 556 -8.38 9.76 -6.28
CA ILE A 556 -8.83 10.14 -4.94
C ILE A 556 -10.02 9.28 -4.51
N GLY A 557 -10.95 8.98 -5.43
CA GLY A 557 -12.07 8.07 -5.17
C GLY A 557 -11.59 6.66 -4.80
N ALA A 558 -10.69 6.07 -5.59
CA ALA A 558 -10.14 4.74 -5.33
C ALA A 558 -9.36 4.67 -4.00
N ASP A 559 -8.57 5.69 -3.69
CA ASP A 559 -7.79 5.77 -2.45
C ASP A 559 -8.70 5.83 -1.20
N ILE A 560 -9.81 6.60 -1.28
CA ILE A 560 -10.81 6.68 -0.20
C ILE A 560 -11.54 5.34 -0.03
N GLU A 561 -11.87 4.65 -1.12
CA GLU A 561 -12.52 3.33 -1.07
C GLU A 561 -11.59 2.27 -0.44
N ALA A 562 -10.31 2.27 -0.80
CA ALA A 562 -9.31 1.39 -0.18
C ALA A 562 -9.12 1.69 1.32
N LEU A 563 -9.16 2.97 1.72
CA LEU A 563 -9.14 3.37 3.12
C LEU A 563 -10.36 2.85 3.88
N GLN A 564 -11.56 2.96 3.29
CA GLN A 564 -12.80 2.47 3.88
C GLN A 564 -12.74 0.95 4.12
N GLU A 565 -12.22 0.18 3.16
CA GLU A 565 -12.05 -1.27 3.29
C GLU A 565 -11.12 -1.64 4.45
N ARG A 566 -9.94 -1.01 4.54
CA ARG A 566 -8.98 -1.26 5.62
C ARG A 566 -9.54 -0.90 7.00
N LEU A 567 -10.32 0.18 7.10
CA LEU A 567 -10.98 0.57 8.36
C LEU A 567 -12.11 -0.40 8.74
N ALA A 568 -12.83 -0.96 7.76
CA ALA A 568 -13.85 -1.98 8.00
C ALA A 568 -13.22 -3.29 8.51
N GLU A 569 -12.10 -3.72 7.90
CA GLU A 569 -11.32 -4.85 8.39
C GLU A 569 -10.80 -4.62 9.81
N ALA A 570 -10.33 -3.40 10.11
CA ALA A 570 -9.90 -3.04 11.46
C ALA A 570 -11.04 -3.17 12.47
N ARG A 571 -12.24 -2.67 12.14
CA ARG A 571 -13.44 -2.80 12.99
C ARG A 571 -13.75 -4.25 13.31
N ASP A 572 -13.68 -5.12 12.30
CA ASP A 572 -14.02 -6.54 12.42
C ASP A 572 -12.95 -7.36 13.16
N ALA A 573 -11.74 -6.79 13.34
CA ALA A 573 -10.67 -7.34 14.16
C ALA A 573 -10.75 -6.92 15.64
N ILE A 574 -11.57 -5.92 16.01
CA ILE A 574 -11.67 -5.43 17.39
C ILE A 574 -12.55 -6.34 18.24
N GLY A 575 -12.04 -6.76 19.40
CA GLY A 575 -12.82 -7.49 20.40
C GLY A 575 -13.00 -8.98 20.08
N GLU A 576 -12.26 -9.46 19.09
CA GLU A 576 -12.33 -10.84 18.66
C GLU A 576 -11.67 -11.78 19.68
N SER A 577 -12.36 -12.87 20.05
CA SER A 577 -11.80 -13.89 20.92
C SER A 577 -10.84 -14.81 20.15
N ARG A 578 -9.92 -15.47 20.86
CA ARG A 578 -9.05 -16.50 20.28
C ARG A 578 -9.85 -17.61 19.59
N GLU A 579 -10.99 -17.98 20.16
CA GLU A 579 -11.91 -18.98 19.58
C GLU A 579 -12.53 -18.48 18.27
N GLN A 580 -12.88 -17.19 18.18
CA GLN A 580 -13.39 -16.59 16.95
C GLN A 580 -12.29 -16.48 15.88
N ARG A 581 -11.05 -16.10 16.26
CA ARG A 581 -9.90 -16.07 15.35
C ARG A 581 -9.59 -17.45 14.76
N VAL A 582 -9.57 -18.48 15.61
CA VAL A 582 -9.39 -19.87 15.18
C VAL A 582 -10.59 -20.36 14.36
N GLY A 583 -11.82 -19.96 14.72
CA GLY A 583 -13.03 -20.23 13.94
C GLY A 583 -12.97 -19.68 12.51
N ARG A 584 -12.50 -18.44 12.33
CA ARG A 584 -12.29 -17.85 11.00
C ARG A 584 -11.13 -18.48 10.24
N ALA A 585 -10.08 -18.92 10.93
CA ALA A 585 -9.01 -19.69 10.30
C ALA A 585 -9.51 -21.06 9.83
N LEU A 586 -10.39 -21.70 10.59
CA LEU A 586 -11.07 -22.95 10.22
C LEU A 586 -12.00 -22.76 9.01
N GLU A 587 -12.79 -21.69 8.98
CA GLU A 587 -13.64 -21.34 7.86
C GLU A 587 -12.83 -21.10 6.58
N ARG A 588 -11.71 -20.37 6.69
CA ARG A 588 -10.79 -20.15 5.56
C ARG A 588 -10.04 -21.39 5.12
N ALA A 589 -9.71 -22.29 6.03
CA ALA A 589 -9.16 -23.60 5.68
C ALA A 589 -10.17 -24.41 4.85
N ASN A 590 -11.45 -24.38 5.25
CA ASN A 590 -12.54 -25.01 4.51
C ASN A 590 -12.76 -24.35 3.13
N ASP A 591 -12.80 -23.03 3.05
CA ASP A 591 -12.93 -22.29 1.79
C ASP A 591 -11.76 -22.59 0.83
N LEU A 592 -10.54 -22.71 1.37
CA LEU A 592 -9.36 -23.10 0.59
C LEU A 592 -9.50 -24.53 0.04
N VAL A 593 -9.97 -25.49 0.86
CA VAL A 593 -10.25 -26.87 0.41
C VAL A 593 -11.29 -26.86 -0.70
N ASN A 594 -12.46 -26.24 -0.47
CA ASN A 594 -13.55 -26.18 -1.43
C ASN A 594 -13.11 -25.47 -2.73
N GLY A 595 -12.32 -24.39 -2.61
CA GLY A 595 -11.77 -23.65 -3.74
C GLY A 595 -10.82 -24.50 -4.59
N LEU A 596 -9.94 -25.29 -3.96
CA LEU A 596 -9.02 -26.18 -4.66
C LEU A 596 -9.73 -27.40 -5.27
N GLU A 597 -10.76 -27.94 -4.60
CA GLU A 597 -11.61 -29.01 -5.13
C GLU A 597 -12.41 -28.56 -6.35
N SER A 598 -13.03 -27.39 -6.28
CA SER A 598 -13.76 -26.82 -7.41
C SER A 598 -12.85 -26.55 -8.60
N LEU A 599 -11.62 -26.10 -8.34
CA LEU A 599 -10.59 -25.91 -9.36
C LEU A 599 -10.15 -27.26 -9.95
N GLN A 600 -9.94 -28.28 -9.12
CA GLN A 600 -9.61 -29.63 -9.55
C GLN A 600 -10.73 -30.28 -10.40
N GLU A 601 -11.99 -30.14 -10.00
CA GLU A 601 -13.14 -30.69 -10.72
C GLU A 601 -13.28 -30.05 -12.10
N ARG A 602 -13.06 -28.73 -12.21
CA ARG A 602 -12.98 -28.05 -13.50
C ARG A 602 -11.83 -28.56 -14.37
N LEU A 603 -10.67 -28.83 -13.78
CA LEU A 603 -9.52 -29.40 -14.50
C LEU A 603 -9.80 -30.83 -14.99
N ARG A 604 -10.48 -31.64 -14.18
CA ARG A 604 -10.87 -33.02 -14.51
C ARG A 604 -11.94 -33.07 -15.60
N ALA A 605 -12.97 -32.24 -15.51
CA ALA A 605 -14.01 -32.11 -16.53
C ALA A 605 -13.41 -31.69 -17.89
N GLY A 606 -12.40 -30.81 -17.89
CA GLY A 606 -11.64 -30.44 -19.07
C GLY A 606 -10.79 -31.57 -19.66
N ALA A 607 -10.30 -32.49 -18.82
CA ALA A 607 -9.51 -33.65 -19.23
C ALA A 607 -10.38 -34.82 -19.75
N GLU A 608 -11.49 -35.13 -19.09
CA GLU A 608 -12.41 -36.22 -19.44
C GLU A 608 -13.24 -35.93 -20.71
N GLY A 609 -13.51 -34.64 -21.00
CA GLY A 609 -14.12 -34.19 -22.26
C GLY A 609 -13.31 -34.54 -23.53
N ARG A 610 -12.03 -34.94 -23.39
CA ARG A 610 -11.20 -35.47 -24.49
C ARG A 610 -11.38 -36.97 -24.73
N GLN A 611 -11.62 -37.79 -23.70
CA GLN A 611 -11.76 -39.24 -23.87
C GLN A 611 -13.12 -39.63 -24.46
N GLY A 612 -14.19 -38.91 -24.11
CA GLY A 612 -15.53 -39.17 -24.68
C GLY A 612 -15.71 -38.77 -26.16
N ARG A 613 -14.76 -38.02 -26.75
CA ARG A 613 -14.85 -37.54 -28.14
C ARG A 613 -14.09 -38.42 -29.14
N GLN A 614 -13.31 -39.40 -28.67
CA GLN A 614 -12.47 -40.24 -29.53
C GLN A 614 -13.11 -41.60 -29.87
N GLU A 615 -14.21 -42.00 -29.21
CA GLU A 615 -14.92 -43.27 -29.48
C GLU A 615 -16.21 -43.14 -30.33
N ARG A 616 -16.54 -41.96 -30.87
CA ARG A 616 -17.75 -41.77 -31.70
C ARG A 616 -17.51 -41.34 -33.14
N GLN A 617 -16.32 -41.56 -33.70
CA GLN A 617 -16.05 -41.12 -35.06
C GLN A 617 -15.24 -42.10 -35.89
N GLU A 618 -15.63 -43.37 -35.92
CA GLU A 618 -15.32 -44.28 -37.03
C GLU A 618 -16.54 -45.15 -37.34
N GLY A 619 -17.27 -44.81 -38.43
CA GLY A 619 -18.45 -45.56 -38.85
C GLY A 619 -19.34 -44.90 -39.93
N GLN A 620 -18.84 -44.89 -41.17
CA GLN A 620 -19.55 -44.86 -42.46
C GLN A 620 -20.17 -43.57 -43.05
N PRO A 621 -20.16 -43.43 -44.41
CA PRO A 621 -20.40 -42.16 -45.11
C PRO A 621 -21.74 -42.06 -45.87
N ALA A 622 -22.12 -40.80 -46.11
CA ALA A 622 -22.91 -40.24 -47.23
C ALA A 622 -24.36 -40.74 -47.47
N GLN A 623 -25.33 -39.80 -47.38
CA GLN A 623 -26.20 -39.36 -48.49
C GLN A 623 -27.38 -38.49 -48.02
N GLY A 624 -27.74 -37.47 -48.81
CA GLY A 624 -29.13 -37.21 -49.18
C GLY A 624 -30.00 -36.32 -48.28
N ALA A 625 -30.20 -35.08 -48.73
CA ALA A 625 -31.49 -34.43 -48.98
C ALA A 625 -32.58 -34.30 -47.87
N GLN A 626 -32.99 -33.04 -47.66
CA GLN A 626 -34.36 -32.53 -47.82
C GLN A 626 -35.45 -32.80 -46.76
N GLN A 627 -36.03 -31.67 -46.31
CA GLN A 627 -37.40 -31.42 -45.83
C GLN A 627 -37.96 -32.13 -44.58
N GLY A 628 -38.61 -31.30 -43.75
CA GLY A 628 -39.96 -31.60 -43.26
C GLY A 628 -40.08 -31.98 -41.78
N ARG A 629 -40.62 -31.03 -40.99
CA ARG A 629 -41.45 -31.27 -39.77
C ARG A 629 -42.58 -32.30 -40.07
N PRO A 630 -43.33 -32.89 -39.10
CA PRO A 630 -43.60 -32.43 -37.71
C PRO A 630 -43.75 -33.55 -36.63
N GLY A 631 -43.93 -33.15 -35.36
CA GLY A 631 -44.97 -33.76 -34.51
C GLY A 631 -44.59 -34.45 -33.19
N GLN A 632 -45.36 -34.05 -32.17
CA GLN A 632 -45.89 -34.83 -31.02
C GLN A 632 -45.07 -35.02 -29.72
N ALA A 633 -45.46 -34.19 -28.75
CA ALA A 633 -46.28 -34.54 -27.57
C ALA A 633 -45.67 -35.39 -26.44
N GLY A 634 -45.77 -34.79 -25.25
CA GLY A 634 -45.62 -35.42 -23.94
C GLY A 634 -46.01 -34.43 -22.85
N GLU A 635 -47.33 -34.32 -22.62
CA GLU A 635 -47.96 -33.62 -21.49
C GLU A 635 -47.50 -34.17 -20.14
N GLN A 636 -47.44 -33.33 -19.09
CA GLN A 636 -48.45 -33.25 -18.01
C GLN A 636 -47.89 -32.53 -16.77
N GLY A 637 -48.72 -31.70 -16.12
CA GLY A 637 -48.53 -31.33 -14.72
C GLY A 637 -48.90 -29.91 -14.31
N GLN A 638 -50.19 -29.54 -14.43
CA GLN A 638 -50.79 -28.32 -13.87
C GLN A 638 -50.88 -28.32 -12.34
N GLN A 639 -50.77 -27.13 -11.74
CA GLN A 639 -51.66 -26.54 -10.70
C GLN A 639 -51.08 -25.15 -10.33
N GLY A 640 -51.77 -24.01 -10.28
CA GLY A 640 -53.18 -23.66 -10.41
C GLY A 640 -53.71 -22.93 -9.16
N GLN A 641 -53.76 -21.58 -9.16
CA GLN A 641 -54.78 -20.69 -8.54
C GLN A 641 -54.29 -19.22 -8.60
N GLN A 642 -54.88 -18.32 -9.42
CA GLN A 642 -56.16 -17.58 -9.33
C GLN A 642 -56.23 -16.46 -8.28
N GLY A 643 -56.43 -15.22 -8.78
CA GLY A 643 -56.89 -14.05 -8.03
C GLY A 643 -56.88 -12.77 -8.89
N GLN A 644 -58.03 -12.12 -9.03
CA GLN A 644 -58.42 -11.16 -10.09
C GLN A 644 -58.28 -9.66 -9.72
N GLN A 645 -58.03 -8.84 -10.76
CA GLN A 645 -58.54 -7.48 -11.06
C GLN A 645 -58.43 -6.30 -10.06
N GLY A 646 -57.91 -5.17 -10.59
CA GLY A 646 -58.26 -3.81 -10.12
C GLY A 646 -57.30 -2.72 -10.60
N GLN A 647 -57.75 -1.86 -11.52
CA GLN A 647 -56.99 -0.76 -12.14
C GLN A 647 -56.75 0.48 -11.26
N ARG A 648 -55.67 1.19 -11.63
CA ARG A 648 -55.39 2.65 -11.58
C ARG A 648 -54.65 3.24 -10.36
N GLY A 649 -53.44 3.76 -10.64
CA GLY A 649 -53.02 5.08 -10.17
C GLY A 649 -51.60 5.24 -9.60
N GLN A 650 -50.65 5.60 -10.47
CA GLN A 650 -49.58 6.59 -10.24
C GLN A 650 -48.29 6.22 -9.44
N GLN A 651 -47.16 6.37 -10.16
CA GLN A 651 -45.76 6.64 -9.74
C GLN A 651 -44.99 5.60 -8.89
N GLY A 652 -43.91 5.05 -9.48
CA GLY A 652 -42.84 4.34 -8.78
C GLY A 652 -41.85 3.60 -9.70
N GLN A 653 -40.62 4.12 -9.77
CA GLN A 653 -39.28 3.49 -9.75
C GLN A 653 -38.96 2.11 -10.42
N SER A 654 -37.84 2.12 -11.18
CA SER A 654 -36.80 1.09 -11.45
C SER A 654 -37.02 -0.11 -12.42
N GLY A 655 -35.93 -0.43 -13.17
CA GLY A 655 -35.72 -1.58 -14.09
C GLY A 655 -35.86 -1.18 -15.57
N GLU A 656 -35.01 -1.51 -16.55
CA GLU A 656 -34.17 -2.69 -16.81
C GLU A 656 -33.16 -2.39 -17.95
N SER A 657 -32.14 -3.27 -18.04
CA SER A 657 -31.24 -3.65 -19.15
C SER A 657 -31.44 -3.06 -20.56
N PRO A 658 -30.35 -3.09 -21.38
CA PRO A 658 -30.53 -3.68 -22.70
C PRO A 658 -29.46 -4.69 -23.09
N GLN A 659 -29.99 -5.79 -23.62
CA GLN A 659 -29.30 -6.82 -24.39
C GLN A 659 -29.22 -6.41 -25.87
N ALA A 660 -28.03 -6.65 -26.44
CA ALA A 660 -27.70 -6.99 -27.83
C ALA A 660 -28.39 -6.26 -29.01
N GLY A 661 -27.56 -5.57 -29.79
CA GLY A 661 -27.75 -5.33 -31.22
C GLY A 661 -26.55 -5.86 -32.02
N GLN A 662 -26.79 -6.86 -32.85
CA GLN A 662 -25.84 -7.55 -33.74
C GLN A 662 -25.95 -6.99 -35.16
N SER A 663 -24.83 -6.78 -35.87
CA SER A 663 -24.62 -7.13 -37.30
C SER A 663 -23.30 -6.56 -37.87
N GLY A 664 -22.56 -7.38 -38.63
CA GLY A 664 -21.42 -6.93 -39.46
C GLY A 664 -20.28 -7.93 -39.74
N GLN A 665 -20.60 -9.07 -40.35
CA GLN A 665 -19.81 -10.10 -41.07
C GLN A 665 -18.24 -10.22 -40.96
N PRO A 666 -17.73 -11.48 -40.86
CA PRO A 666 -16.30 -11.84 -40.90
C PRO A 666 -15.81 -12.29 -42.30
N GLY A 667 -14.49 -12.27 -42.52
CA GLY A 667 -13.84 -12.95 -43.66
C GLY A 667 -12.33 -13.10 -43.47
N GLY A 668 -11.81 -14.32 -43.63
CA GLY A 668 -10.38 -14.60 -43.72
C GLY A 668 -9.93 -15.83 -42.96
N VAL A 669 -10.05 -16.99 -43.60
CA VAL A 669 -9.62 -18.31 -43.11
C VAL A 669 -8.13 -18.47 -43.38
N ASP A 670 -7.33 -18.88 -42.39
CA ASP A 670 -6.05 -19.52 -42.67
C ASP A 670 -5.83 -20.78 -41.85
N ARG A 671 -5.32 -21.77 -42.57
CA ARG A 671 -5.41 -23.21 -42.35
C ARG A 671 -3.98 -23.74 -42.29
N GLY A 672 -3.61 -24.39 -41.19
CA GLY A 672 -2.50 -25.36 -41.18
C GLY A 672 -1.48 -25.20 -40.06
N GLY A 673 -1.64 -25.99 -39.00
CA GLY A 673 -0.65 -26.17 -37.94
C GLY A 673 -1.20 -27.09 -36.85
N GLN A 674 -1.05 -28.41 -37.02
CA GLN A 674 -1.49 -29.43 -36.06
C GLN A 674 -0.70 -29.31 -34.74
N GLY A 675 -1.33 -28.72 -33.73
CA GLY A 675 -0.86 -28.70 -32.34
C GLY A 675 -2.05 -28.46 -31.40
N PHE A 676 -2.36 -29.46 -30.56
CA PHE A 676 -3.33 -29.49 -29.45
C PHE A 676 -4.24 -28.26 -29.25
N GLY A 677 -5.24 -28.10 -30.13
CA GLY A 677 -6.36 -27.17 -29.92
C GLY A 677 -7.30 -27.68 -28.83
N GLY A 678 -7.45 -26.92 -27.75
CA GLY A 678 -8.40 -27.21 -26.67
C GLY A 678 -8.44 -26.20 -25.52
N TRP A 679 -7.61 -25.17 -25.54
CA TRP A 679 -7.63 -24.07 -24.56
C TRP A 679 -7.61 -22.73 -25.30
N THR A 680 -8.67 -22.40 -26.03
CA THR A 680 -8.80 -21.10 -26.68
C THR A 680 -10.14 -20.48 -26.30
N GLY A 681 -10.10 -19.42 -25.49
CA GLY A 681 -11.27 -18.64 -25.16
C GLY A 681 -11.12 -17.80 -23.90
N LEU A 682 -11.26 -18.41 -22.72
CA LEU A 682 -11.49 -17.64 -21.47
C LEU A 682 -10.85 -18.15 -20.16
N ASN A 683 -10.20 -19.32 -20.07
CA ASN A 683 -9.88 -19.88 -18.74
C ASN A 683 -8.43 -19.81 -18.24
N ARG A 684 -7.41 -19.46 -19.05
CA ARG A 684 -6.02 -19.47 -18.55
C ARG A 684 -5.69 -18.30 -17.61
N ARG A 685 -6.04 -17.07 -18.01
CA ARG A 685 -5.86 -15.88 -17.15
C ARG A 685 -6.72 -15.92 -15.89
N GLN A 686 -7.90 -16.55 -15.99
CA GLN A 686 -8.80 -16.77 -14.86
C GLN A 686 -8.23 -17.81 -13.90
N PHE A 687 -7.71 -18.93 -14.43
CA PHE A 687 -6.99 -19.94 -13.65
C PHE A 687 -5.75 -19.37 -12.95
N ASP A 688 -4.89 -18.65 -13.67
CA ASP A 688 -3.67 -18.05 -13.10
C ASP A 688 -4.00 -17.01 -12.00
N ARG A 689 -5.18 -16.38 -12.07
CA ARG A 689 -5.66 -15.45 -11.04
C ARG A 689 -6.16 -16.22 -9.83
N GLU A 690 -7.04 -17.19 -10.04
CA GLU A 690 -7.62 -18.00 -8.97
C GLU A 690 -6.56 -18.83 -8.24
N TRP A 691 -5.59 -19.40 -8.96
CA TRP A 691 -4.47 -20.15 -8.35
C TRP A 691 -3.58 -19.27 -7.46
N ARG A 692 -3.27 -18.04 -7.90
CA ARG A 692 -2.53 -17.05 -7.09
C ARG A 692 -3.33 -16.61 -5.87
N GLU A 693 -4.65 -16.46 -6.02
CA GLU A 693 -5.56 -16.16 -4.92
C GLU A 693 -5.53 -17.28 -3.87
N ARG A 694 -5.68 -18.55 -4.28
CA ARG A 694 -5.61 -19.72 -3.36
C ARG A 694 -4.25 -19.87 -2.67
N LEU A 695 -3.15 -19.59 -3.38
CA LEU A 695 -1.82 -19.53 -2.77
C LEU A 695 -1.73 -18.42 -1.72
N GLY A 696 -2.28 -17.24 -2.02
CA GLY A 696 -2.37 -16.13 -1.07
C GLY A 696 -3.25 -16.46 0.14
N ASP A 697 -4.37 -17.13 -0.06
CA ASP A 697 -5.28 -17.62 0.99
C ASP A 697 -4.55 -18.59 1.93
N ALA A 698 -3.78 -19.53 1.38
CA ALA A 698 -3.00 -20.50 2.15
C ALA A 698 -1.87 -19.82 2.95
N ASP A 699 -1.16 -18.85 2.35
CA ASP A 699 -0.11 -18.09 3.03
C ASP A 699 -0.67 -17.19 4.15
N ARG A 700 -1.88 -16.62 3.98
CA ARG A 700 -2.61 -15.88 5.01
C ARG A 700 -3.04 -16.80 6.16
N LEU A 701 -3.67 -17.93 5.84
CA LEU A 701 -4.09 -18.94 6.81
C LEU A 701 -2.91 -19.41 7.68
N ARG A 702 -1.75 -19.65 7.06
CA ARG A 702 -0.52 -20.00 7.79
C ARG A 702 -0.10 -18.90 8.77
N GLY A 703 -0.15 -17.64 8.34
CA GLY A 703 0.22 -16.50 9.17
C GLY A 703 -0.63 -16.40 10.42
N GLU A 704 -1.94 -16.57 10.27
CA GLU A 704 -2.92 -16.47 11.35
C GLU A 704 -2.84 -17.64 12.32
N LEU A 705 -2.71 -18.86 11.81
CA LEU A 705 -2.54 -20.05 12.66
C LEU A 705 -1.23 -20.00 13.44
N ARG A 706 -0.13 -19.51 12.84
CA ARG A 706 1.12 -19.25 13.58
C ARG A 706 0.94 -18.19 14.67
N ALA A 707 0.20 -17.12 14.38
CA ALA A 707 -0.05 -16.05 15.34
C ALA A 707 -0.83 -16.56 16.57
N GLU A 708 -1.72 -17.53 16.37
CA GLU A 708 -2.49 -18.19 17.43
C GLU A 708 -1.75 -19.34 18.13
N GLY A 709 -0.48 -19.58 17.79
CA GLY A 709 0.34 -20.63 18.39
C GLY A 709 -0.04 -22.05 17.96
N VAL A 710 -0.70 -22.20 16.81
CA VAL A 710 -1.01 -23.48 16.19
C VAL A 710 0.21 -24.00 15.44
N ASP A 711 0.45 -25.31 15.50
CA ASP A 711 1.49 -25.95 14.71
C ASP A 711 1.09 -25.99 13.23
N VAL A 712 1.84 -25.29 12.39
CA VAL A 712 1.56 -25.19 10.94
C VAL A 712 2.52 -26.01 10.08
N ARG A 713 3.31 -26.92 10.66
CA ARG A 713 4.30 -27.72 9.91
C ARG A 713 3.68 -28.50 8.75
N ASP A 714 2.46 -29.00 8.95
CA ASP A 714 1.72 -29.72 7.91
C ASP A 714 1.23 -28.77 6.81
N LEU A 715 0.69 -27.62 7.18
CA LEU A 715 0.30 -26.56 6.25
C LEU A 715 1.48 -26.01 5.44
N ASP A 716 2.68 -25.89 6.03
CA ASP A 716 3.89 -25.48 5.33
C ASP A 716 4.28 -26.46 4.21
N ARG A 717 4.17 -27.78 4.47
CA ARG A 717 4.44 -28.81 3.45
C ARG A 717 3.45 -28.72 2.29
N ILE A 718 2.17 -28.55 2.61
CA ILE A 718 1.10 -28.39 1.63
C ILE A 718 1.32 -27.13 0.78
N ILE A 719 1.65 -25.99 1.38
CA ILE A 719 1.92 -24.74 0.63
C ILE A 719 3.12 -24.92 -0.32
N GLN A 720 4.17 -25.62 0.10
CA GLN A 720 5.31 -25.91 -0.77
C GLN A 720 4.92 -26.80 -1.95
N GLN A 721 4.11 -27.84 -1.73
CA GLN A 721 3.58 -28.68 -2.80
C GLN A 721 2.69 -27.87 -3.75
N LEU A 722 1.79 -27.04 -3.22
CA LEU A 722 0.90 -26.19 -4.00
C LEU A 722 1.70 -25.22 -4.89
N ARG A 723 2.77 -24.59 -4.39
CA ARG A 723 3.66 -23.73 -5.20
C ARG A 723 4.36 -24.50 -6.33
N GLY A 724 4.74 -25.75 -6.10
CA GLY A 724 5.41 -26.59 -7.09
C GLY A 724 4.50 -27.11 -8.20
N LEU A 725 3.18 -27.08 -8.01
CA LEU A 725 2.20 -27.63 -8.96
C LEU A 725 1.78 -26.65 -10.07
N ASP A 726 1.90 -25.33 -9.84
CA ASP A 726 1.49 -24.27 -10.78
C ASP A 726 2.04 -24.50 -12.20
N GLN A 727 3.37 -24.62 -12.30
CA GLN A 727 4.06 -24.77 -13.59
C GLN A 727 3.76 -26.11 -14.28
N ARG A 728 3.44 -27.17 -13.52
CA ARG A 728 3.23 -28.51 -14.06
C ARG A 728 1.78 -28.74 -14.47
N LEU A 729 0.81 -28.19 -13.73
CA LEU A 729 -0.61 -28.24 -14.09
C LEU A 729 -0.88 -27.50 -15.41
N LEU A 730 -0.19 -26.38 -15.65
CA LEU A 730 -0.26 -25.62 -16.90
C LEU A 730 0.33 -26.35 -18.12
N SER A 731 1.15 -27.38 -17.89
CA SER A 731 1.70 -28.24 -18.96
C SER A 731 0.78 -29.42 -19.33
N GLY A 732 -0.35 -29.58 -18.62
CA GLY A 732 -1.32 -30.66 -18.86
C GLY A 732 -0.88 -32.02 -18.31
N ASP A 733 0.04 -32.04 -17.34
CA ASP A 733 0.54 -33.27 -16.74
C ASP A 733 -0.52 -33.94 -15.84
N GLN A 734 -0.96 -35.13 -16.25
CA GLN A 734 -1.98 -35.90 -15.54
C GLN A 734 -1.49 -36.38 -14.16
N ARG A 735 -0.17 -36.50 -13.94
CA ARG A 735 0.38 -36.83 -12.62
C ARG A 735 0.26 -35.66 -11.65
N SER A 736 0.33 -34.44 -12.15
CA SER A 736 0.20 -33.23 -11.34
C SER A 736 -1.23 -33.03 -10.81
N LEU A 737 -2.25 -33.49 -11.54
CA LEU A 737 -3.63 -33.55 -11.04
C LEU A 737 -3.79 -34.53 -9.89
N ALA A 738 -3.17 -35.71 -9.99
CA ALA A 738 -3.20 -36.70 -8.91
C ALA A 738 -2.48 -36.22 -7.64
N VAL A 739 -1.42 -35.42 -7.78
CA VAL A 739 -0.72 -34.81 -6.64
C VAL A 739 -1.55 -33.70 -6.00
N LEU A 740 -2.22 -32.86 -6.80
CA LEU A 740 -3.16 -31.85 -6.29
C LEU A 740 -4.26 -32.48 -5.44
N GLU A 741 -4.85 -33.58 -5.92
CA GLU A 741 -5.91 -34.31 -5.22
C GLU A 741 -5.41 -35.00 -3.93
N ASN A 742 -4.43 -35.89 -4.07
CA ASN A 742 -4.07 -36.82 -3.00
C ASN A 742 -3.09 -36.24 -1.98
N GLU A 743 -2.29 -35.25 -2.35
CA GLU A 743 -1.30 -34.67 -1.44
C GLU A 743 -1.74 -33.30 -0.91
N VAL A 744 -2.31 -32.45 -1.76
CA VAL A 744 -2.64 -31.06 -1.38
C VAL A 744 -4.05 -30.94 -0.81
N VAL A 745 -5.08 -31.34 -1.56
CA VAL A 745 -6.48 -31.25 -1.10
C VAL A 745 -6.70 -32.18 0.10
N GLN A 746 -6.28 -33.45 -0.03
CA GLN A 746 -6.42 -34.40 1.07
C GLN A 746 -5.58 -34.01 2.30
N GLY A 747 -4.37 -33.49 2.10
CA GLY A 747 -3.54 -32.96 3.19
C GLY A 747 -4.18 -31.77 3.91
N LEU A 748 -4.83 -30.86 3.17
CA LEU A 748 -5.57 -29.74 3.75
C LEU A 748 -6.79 -30.20 4.55
N LYS A 749 -7.54 -31.20 4.07
CA LYS A 749 -8.66 -31.80 4.81
C LYS A 749 -8.20 -32.45 6.12
N GLU A 750 -7.08 -33.17 6.09
CA GLU A 750 -6.51 -33.78 7.30
C GLU A 750 -6.04 -32.72 8.29
N PHE A 751 -5.39 -31.67 7.80
CA PHE A 751 -4.98 -30.53 8.61
C PHE A 751 -6.18 -29.80 9.23
N GLU A 752 -7.21 -29.52 8.44
CA GLU A 752 -8.45 -28.91 8.90
C GLU A 752 -9.14 -29.77 9.97
N PHE A 753 -9.24 -31.09 9.74
CA PHE A 753 -9.83 -32.01 10.71
C PHE A 753 -9.03 -32.06 12.02
N ALA A 754 -7.70 -32.08 11.94
CA ALA A 754 -6.83 -32.01 13.11
C ALA A 754 -7.01 -30.69 13.87
N LEU A 755 -7.10 -29.58 13.16
CA LEU A 755 -7.35 -28.25 13.70
C LEU A 755 -8.71 -28.19 14.40
N ARG A 756 -9.79 -28.67 13.76
CA ARG A 756 -11.13 -28.76 14.37
C ARG A 756 -11.10 -29.59 15.65
N ARG A 757 -10.43 -30.75 15.64
CA ARG A 757 -10.35 -31.64 16.79
C ARG A 757 -9.61 -31.01 17.97
N GLN A 758 -8.49 -30.34 17.70
CA GLN A 758 -7.68 -29.66 18.72
C GLN A 758 -8.46 -28.58 19.46
N PHE A 759 -9.37 -27.88 18.77
CA PHE A 759 -10.13 -26.76 19.33
C PHE A 759 -11.56 -27.14 19.75
N ALA A 760 -12.11 -28.26 19.28
CA ALA A 760 -13.39 -28.81 19.74
C ALA A 760 -13.31 -29.44 21.15
N GLU A 761 -12.16 -29.99 21.55
CA GLU A 761 -11.96 -30.49 22.94
C GLU A 761 -11.92 -29.36 23.99
N ALA A 762 -11.65 -28.11 23.57
CA ALA A 762 -11.66 -26.94 24.46
C ALA A 762 -13.07 -26.39 24.74
N ALA A 763 -14.04 -26.67 23.85
CA ALA A 763 -15.43 -26.25 23.97
C ALA A 763 -16.31 -27.46 24.31
N SER A 764 -16.29 -27.88 25.58
CA SER A 764 -17.19 -28.92 26.06
C SER A 764 -18.66 -28.53 25.80
N ASP A 765 -19.36 -29.43 25.10
CA ASP A 765 -20.82 -29.64 25.13
C ASP A 765 -21.75 -28.90 24.12
N ARG A 766 -21.33 -28.72 22.86
CA ARG A 766 -22.29 -28.57 21.74
C ARG A 766 -21.85 -29.30 20.47
N PRO A 767 -22.66 -30.23 19.91
CA PRO A 767 -22.40 -30.77 18.59
C PRO A 767 -22.73 -29.68 17.55
N PHE A 768 -21.69 -29.14 16.91
CA PHE A 768 -21.86 -28.34 15.70
C PHE A 768 -22.20 -29.28 14.56
N LEU A 769 -23.46 -29.24 14.11
CA LEU A 769 -23.92 -29.94 12.92
C LEU A 769 -23.28 -29.29 11.70
N THR A 770 -22.35 -30.00 11.05
CA THR A 770 -21.98 -29.71 9.66
C THR A 770 -23.14 -30.10 8.76
N GLY A 771 -23.53 -29.20 7.86
CA GLY A 771 -24.39 -29.53 6.74
C GLY A 771 -23.68 -30.50 5.79
N ALA A 772 -24.40 -31.57 5.44
CA ALA A 772 -24.33 -32.47 4.28
C ALA A 772 -23.00 -33.16 3.88
N ASP A 773 -23.11 -34.50 3.85
CA ASP A 773 -22.43 -35.49 3.00
C ASP A 773 -20.92 -35.72 3.26
N GLU A 774 -20.44 -36.87 3.76
CA GLU A 774 -20.79 -38.27 3.51
C GLU A 774 -20.39 -39.15 4.72
N VAL A 775 -21.25 -40.09 5.14
CA VAL A 775 -20.87 -41.11 6.13
C VAL A 775 -19.97 -42.14 5.42
N PRO A 776 -18.72 -42.37 5.88
CA PRO A 776 -17.84 -43.38 5.27
C PRO A 776 -18.54 -44.74 5.21
N GLU A 777 -18.44 -45.46 4.08
CA GLU A 777 -19.24 -46.68 3.82
C GLU A 777 -19.18 -47.72 4.95
N LYS A 778 -18.04 -47.83 5.64
CA LYS A 778 -17.83 -48.74 6.76
C LYS A 778 -18.73 -48.47 7.98
N TYR A 779 -19.29 -47.26 8.10
CA TYR A 779 -20.17 -46.85 9.21
C TYR A 779 -21.64 -46.72 8.80
N ARG A 780 -21.97 -46.76 7.50
CA ARG A 780 -23.35 -46.62 7.01
C ARG A 780 -24.29 -47.68 7.61
N LYS A 781 -23.83 -48.93 7.71
CA LYS A 781 -24.60 -50.03 8.34
C LYS A 781 -24.81 -49.85 9.84
N MET A 782 -23.81 -49.36 10.56
CA MET A 782 -23.92 -49.14 12.02
C MET A 782 -24.87 -47.97 12.32
N VAL A 783 -24.87 -46.93 11.48
CA VAL A 783 -25.79 -45.80 11.59
C VAL A 783 -27.22 -46.24 11.26
N GLU A 784 -27.43 -47.03 10.21
CA GLU A 784 -28.74 -47.62 9.90
C GLU A 784 -29.28 -48.49 11.05
N GLU A 785 -28.44 -49.36 11.63
CA GLU A 785 -28.85 -50.19 12.77
C GLU A 785 -29.18 -49.35 14.02
N TYR A 786 -28.43 -48.28 14.27
CA TYR A 786 -28.70 -47.35 15.37
C TYR A 786 -30.04 -46.63 15.22
N TYR A 787 -30.35 -46.09 14.03
CA TYR A 787 -31.64 -45.43 13.78
C TYR A 787 -32.82 -46.41 13.67
N LYS A 788 -32.57 -47.67 13.27
CA LYS A 788 -33.57 -48.74 13.29
C LYS A 788 -33.91 -49.20 14.71
N ALA A 789 -32.93 -49.22 15.62
CA ALA A 789 -33.13 -49.48 17.04
C ALA A 789 -33.88 -48.35 17.75
N LEU A 790 -33.63 -47.09 17.35
CA LEU A 790 -34.32 -45.90 17.86
C LEU A 790 -35.77 -45.78 17.35
N SER A 791 -36.05 -46.21 16.11
CA SER A 791 -37.41 -46.17 15.54
C SER A 791 -38.30 -47.36 15.94
N GLY A 792 -37.70 -48.45 16.42
CA GLY A 792 -38.41 -49.63 16.94
C GLY A 792 -38.94 -49.50 18.37
N LYS A 793 -38.57 -48.45 19.11
CA LYS A 793 -39.16 -48.12 20.42
C LYS A 793 -40.13 -46.95 20.26
N LYS A 794 -41.41 -47.25 20.35
CA LYS A 794 -42.49 -46.27 20.58
C LYS A 794 -43.35 -46.77 21.74
N PRO A 795 -43.89 -45.81 22.50
CA PRO A 795 -43.24 -45.07 23.59
C PRO A 795 -43.18 -45.86 24.91
#